data_AF-A3ZR06-F1
#
_entry.id   AF-A3ZR06-F1
#
_cell.length_a   1.000
_cell.length_b   1.000
_cell.length_c   1.000
_cell.angle_alpha   90.00
_cell.angle_beta   90.00
_cell.angle_gamma   90.00
#
_symmetry.space_group_name_H-M   'P 1'
#
loop_
_entity.id
_entity.type
_entity.pdbx_description
1 polymer ?
#
loop_
_entity_poly.entity_id
_entity_poly.type
_entity_poly.pdbx_seq_one_letter_code
_entity_poly.pdbx_strand_id
1 'polypeptide(L)'
;MPLAISLFVSAAAQAEEPAAEAKFSPEQIQFFEAKVAPLLTKHCSECHSAESRKLEGGLILDNRASILAGGDSGAAVEPGNVEDSLFIQAVRYGEFSYQMPPKAKLADEEIAIFEKWVADGMADPRGGEAITYVEKDPRDFWSFKDPQRHDPPQVKQADWPQGRVDHFILAKQEEQGLSPSPPAAPTTLVRRLYFDLTGLPPTKEQIDAFAADSSPEAIEKLVDQLLASPHFGERWARHWLDVARYADTKGYVFQEDRAYPGAYKYRDWVVTSLNEDLPFDQFVAQQLAADRLPEGERHLEALGYLTLGRRFLNNKHDILDDRIDVVARGFLGLTVACARCHDHKFDPISQADYYSMYGVLGGTKEETPEGMPPILHDEKPHDVRIFKRGQAGNRGDIAKRQFLSVLTDKDKPLPLTDGSGRLQLAQAITARDNPLTARVFVNRVWGHLFGEGLVTTPSDFGAQGEKPSHPQLLDDLAVEFMEDGWSVKRLIRRLLLTATYQQASADRADCRAIDPTNIYLWRMNRRRLDFEASRDSLLVATGSLDETLGGPAVDITANPSPPRRTIYGQVDRQNLPGMFRTFDFAGPDAHCPIRPETTVPQQALFMLNSSFIMNQADKLARDSAPQADPQQRVKQLYQRALGRDPSEAELKLAIQFVTSAPSDPAPATPWLYGYGSRDSETGKVAQFTPYASVSADGKTWQAAAELPNKVAGWSSLNAGGGHPGSLKFAAIRRFVAPTGGVITIEGKLRHKSENGDGVFVSIIGPGGPVGNWKAKHGGAATNVEQVEVKAGDVIDFVTESGETISNDTFEWTVNLLMRGDTIQAWNSASDFNTQRPVDAWTQLAQVLLVSNEFHFVD
;
A
#
# COMPACT_ATOMS: atom_id res chain seq x y z
N MET A 1 -84.10 -54.78 -31.61
CA MET A 1 -83.71 -56.16 -31.95
C MET A 1 -82.27 -56.14 -32.45
N PRO A 2 -81.39 -57.04 -32.01
CA PRO A 2 -81.14 -57.38 -30.60
C PRO A 2 -79.65 -57.53 -30.23
N LEU A 3 -79.40 -57.41 -28.92
CA LEU A 3 -78.50 -58.19 -28.05
C LEU A 3 -77.02 -58.43 -28.45
N ALA A 4 -76.12 -57.97 -27.57
CA ALA A 4 -75.28 -58.89 -26.79
C ALA A 4 -74.90 -58.24 -25.44
N ILE A 5 -75.45 -58.82 -24.36
CA ILE A 5 -75.05 -58.63 -22.97
C ILE A 5 -73.90 -59.59 -22.70
N SER A 6 -72.83 -59.13 -22.06
CA SER A 6 -71.98 -59.99 -21.22
C SER A 6 -71.38 -59.19 -20.07
N LEU A 7 -71.69 -59.67 -18.86
CA LEU A 7 -71.19 -59.22 -17.58
C LEU A 7 -69.67 -59.35 -17.51
N PHE A 8 -68.99 -58.36 -16.91
CA PHE A 8 -67.84 -58.66 -16.08
C PHE A 8 -67.90 -57.88 -14.76
N VAL A 9 -67.59 -58.64 -13.72
CA VAL A 9 -67.62 -58.38 -12.29
C VAL A 9 -66.86 -57.09 -11.94
N SER A 10 -67.48 -56.25 -11.11
CA SER A 10 -66.80 -55.14 -10.42
C SER A 10 -65.77 -55.73 -9.45
N ALA A 11 -64.50 -55.71 -9.84
CA ALA A 11 -63.40 -55.78 -8.90
C ALA A 11 -63.21 -54.37 -8.34
N ALA A 12 -63.51 -54.20 -7.05
CA ALA A 12 -63.09 -53.03 -6.30
C ALA A 12 -61.55 -52.98 -6.35
N ALA A 13 -61.01 -52.08 -7.16
CA ALA A 13 -59.60 -51.71 -7.07
C ALA A 13 -59.39 -51.08 -5.70
N GLN A 14 -58.67 -51.79 -4.83
CA GLN A 14 -58.07 -51.20 -3.65
C GLN A 14 -57.23 -50.00 -4.12
N ALA A 15 -57.60 -48.82 -3.64
CA ALA A 15 -56.72 -47.67 -3.71
C ALA A 15 -55.42 -48.06 -2.98
N GLU A 16 -54.31 -48.12 -3.71
CA GLU A 16 -52.99 -48.13 -3.08
C GLU A 16 -52.85 -46.84 -2.26
N GLU A 17 -52.57 -47.01 -0.97
CA GLU A 17 -52.16 -45.92 -0.09
C GLU A 17 -50.93 -45.22 -0.68
N PRO A 18 -50.81 -43.88 -0.56
CA PRO A 18 -49.57 -43.19 -0.91
C PRO A 18 -48.42 -43.74 -0.07
N ALA A 19 -47.34 -44.15 -0.72
CA ALA A 19 -46.14 -44.65 -0.08
C ALA A 19 -45.66 -43.68 1.00
N ALA A 20 -45.57 -44.15 2.25
CA ALA A 20 -45.04 -43.41 3.37
C ALA A 20 -43.62 -42.91 3.04
N GLU A 21 -43.36 -41.61 3.22
CA GLU A 21 -42.00 -41.08 3.22
C GLU A 21 -41.15 -41.91 4.19
N ALA A 22 -40.09 -42.54 3.66
CA ALA A 22 -39.17 -43.31 4.48
C ALA A 22 -38.52 -42.38 5.52
N LYS A 23 -38.89 -42.52 6.79
CA LYS A 23 -38.20 -41.84 7.90
C LYS A 23 -36.78 -42.39 8.01
N PHE A 24 -35.79 -41.61 7.63
CA PHE A 24 -34.37 -41.94 7.82
C PHE A 24 -34.03 -42.10 9.31
N SER A 25 -33.09 -42.98 9.62
CA SER A 25 -32.64 -43.17 11.00
C SER A 25 -31.84 -41.94 11.49
N PRO A 26 -31.82 -41.66 12.81
CA PRO A 26 -31.01 -40.59 13.37
C PRO A 26 -29.53 -40.66 12.98
N GLU A 27 -28.98 -41.87 12.84
CA GLU A 27 -27.59 -42.11 12.45
C GLU A 27 -27.34 -41.70 11.00
N GLN A 28 -28.29 -41.95 10.09
CA GLN A 28 -28.19 -41.55 8.68
C GLN A 28 -28.25 -40.03 8.54
N ILE A 29 -29.13 -39.36 9.29
CA ILE A 29 -29.24 -37.89 9.33
C ILE A 29 -27.95 -37.29 9.88
N GLN A 30 -27.44 -37.80 11.01
CA GLN A 30 -26.19 -37.33 11.60
C GLN A 30 -25.01 -37.52 10.64
N PHE A 31 -24.95 -38.65 9.92
CA PHE A 31 -23.90 -38.89 8.92
C PHE A 31 -23.96 -37.88 7.78
N PHE A 32 -25.17 -37.58 7.28
CA PHE A 32 -25.35 -36.57 6.25
C PHE A 32 -24.84 -35.19 6.71
N GLU A 33 -25.33 -34.70 7.86
CA GLU A 33 -24.98 -33.37 8.38
C GLU A 33 -23.48 -33.25 8.69
N ALA A 34 -22.88 -34.29 9.28
CA ALA A 34 -21.49 -34.26 9.71
C ALA A 34 -20.47 -34.54 8.59
N LYS A 35 -20.86 -35.28 7.54
CA LYS A 35 -19.91 -35.79 6.53
C LYS A 35 -20.25 -35.41 5.09
N VAL A 36 -21.53 -35.44 4.70
CA VAL A 36 -21.95 -35.26 3.30
C VAL A 36 -22.21 -33.80 2.97
N ALA A 37 -23.01 -33.10 3.79
CA ALA A 37 -23.38 -31.70 3.56
C ALA A 37 -22.15 -30.78 3.41
N PRO A 38 -21.11 -30.86 4.27
CA PRO A 38 -19.92 -30.02 4.11
C PRO A 38 -19.20 -30.24 2.76
N LEU A 39 -19.19 -31.48 2.24
CA LEU A 39 -18.57 -31.79 0.95
C LEU A 39 -19.38 -31.23 -0.22
N LEU A 40 -20.71 -31.35 -0.18
CA LEU A 40 -21.59 -30.75 -1.19
C LEU A 40 -21.45 -29.22 -1.24
N THR A 41 -21.37 -28.57 -0.07
CA THR A 41 -21.14 -27.12 0.03
C THR A 41 -19.78 -26.73 -0.54
N LYS A 42 -18.72 -27.43 -0.12
CA LYS A 42 -17.33 -27.10 -0.48
C LYS A 42 -17.00 -27.37 -1.95
N HIS A 43 -17.56 -28.43 -2.54
CA HIS A 43 -17.12 -28.93 -3.85
C HIS A 43 -18.17 -28.84 -4.95
N CYS A 44 -19.46 -28.70 -4.63
CA CYS A 44 -20.55 -28.86 -5.61
C CYS A 44 -21.47 -27.63 -5.75
N SER A 45 -21.74 -26.92 -4.64
CA SER A 45 -22.77 -25.87 -4.60
C SER A 45 -22.45 -24.63 -5.45
N GLU A 46 -21.19 -24.41 -5.85
CA GLU A 46 -20.81 -23.33 -6.78
C GLU A 46 -21.57 -23.45 -8.12
N CYS A 47 -21.78 -24.67 -8.61
CA CYS A 47 -22.37 -24.95 -9.93
C CYS A 47 -23.70 -25.72 -9.91
N HIS A 48 -24.02 -26.40 -8.80
CA HIS A 48 -25.17 -27.31 -8.68
C HIS A 48 -26.12 -26.94 -7.54
N SER A 49 -26.43 -25.65 -7.39
CA SER A 49 -27.38 -25.11 -6.42
C SER A 49 -28.45 -24.28 -7.13
N ALA A 50 -29.63 -24.13 -6.53
CA ALA A 50 -30.65 -23.20 -7.01
C ALA A 50 -30.18 -21.73 -6.94
N GLU A 51 -29.22 -21.45 -6.05
CA GLU A 51 -28.55 -20.14 -5.96
C GLU A 51 -27.33 -20.03 -6.89
N SER A 52 -26.96 -21.09 -7.60
CA SER A 52 -25.89 -21.03 -8.60
C SER A 52 -26.28 -20.08 -9.73
N ARG A 53 -25.34 -19.25 -10.18
CA ARG A 53 -25.58 -18.28 -11.26
C ARG A 53 -25.81 -18.93 -12.62
N LYS A 54 -25.14 -20.06 -12.85
CA LYS A 54 -25.30 -20.88 -14.04
C LYS A 54 -25.34 -22.31 -13.56
N LEU A 55 -26.47 -22.95 -13.78
CA LEU A 55 -26.65 -24.34 -13.44
C LEU A 55 -25.93 -25.20 -14.47
N GLU A 56 -24.94 -25.97 -14.04
CA GLU A 56 -24.22 -26.88 -14.93
C GLU A 56 -24.95 -28.23 -15.02
N GLY A 57 -25.20 -28.69 -16.25
CA GLY A 57 -25.87 -29.97 -16.52
C GLY A 57 -27.29 -30.09 -15.95
N GLY A 58 -27.98 -28.98 -15.68
CA GLY A 58 -29.35 -28.96 -15.17
C GLY A 58 -29.53 -29.54 -13.76
N LEU A 59 -28.44 -29.82 -13.02
CA LEU A 59 -28.46 -30.58 -11.78
C LEU A 59 -28.41 -29.69 -10.54
N ILE A 60 -29.39 -29.83 -9.63
CA ILE A 60 -29.45 -29.13 -8.32
C ILE A 60 -29.28 -30.15 -7.17
N LEU A 61 -28.36 -29.85 -6.24
CA LEU A 61 -27.99 -30.69 -5.10
C LEU A 61 -28.45 -30.12 -3.74
N ASP A 62 -29.28 -29.07 -3.75
CA ASP A 62 -29.73 -28.35 -2.56
C ASP A 62 -30.66 -29.17 -1.66
N ASN A 63 -31.40 -30.12 -2.23
CA ASN A 63 -32.26 -31.01 -1.48
C ASN A 63 -32.44 -32.37 -2.18
N ARG A 64 -32.97 -33.33 -1.41
CA ARG A 64 -33.21 -34.71 -1.87
C ARG A 64 -34.04 -34.79 -3.15
N ALA A 65 -35.15 -34.04 -3.20
CA ALA A 65 -36.09 -34.11 -4.33
C ALA A 65 -35.43 -33.65 -5.64
N SER A 66 -34.57 -32.62 -5.58
CA SER A 66 -33.84 -32.11 -6.74
C SER A 66 -32.73 -33.06 -7.20
N ILE A 67 -32.04 -33.72 -6.27
CA ILE A 67 -31.02 -34.73 -6.59
C ILE A 67 -31.67 -35.93 -7.31
N LEU A 68 -32.83 -36.36 -6.83
CA LEU A 68 -33.60 -37.46 -7.44
C LEU A 68 -34.21 -37.07 -8.79
N ALA A 69 -34.66 -35.82 -8.94
CA ALA A 69 -35.13 -35.29 -10.22
C ALA A 69 -34.03 -35.33 -11.29
N GLY A 70 -32.77 -35.20 -10.87
CA GLY A 70 -31.61 -35.30 -11.74
C GLY A 70 -31.38 -34.05 -12.57
N GLY A 71 -30.50 -34.17 -13.57
CA GLY A 71 -30.17 -33.08 -14.50
C GLY A 71 -30.39 -33.48 -15.96
N ASP A 72 -29.75 -32.76 -16.88
CA ASP A 72 -29.85 -32.98 -18.33
C ASP A 72 -29.44 -34.39 -18.77
N SER A 73 -28.64 -35.07 -17.94
CA SER A 73 -28.17 -36.45 -18.15
C SER A 73 -29.03 -37.52 -17.46
N GLY A 74 -30.16 -37.14 -16.86
CA GLY A 74 -31.05 -38.04 -16.10
C GLY A 74 -30.81 -38.01 -14.59
N ALA A 75 -31.33 -39.02 -13.89
CA ALA A 75 -31.26 -39.15 -12.44
C ALA A 75 -29.80 -39.14 -11.95
N ALA A 76 -29.46 -38.26 -11.02
CA ALA A 76 -28.08 -38.11 -10.57
C ALA A 76 -27.65 -39.20 -9.58
N VAL A 77 -28.58 -39.66 -8.74
CA VAL A 77 -28.34 -40.72 -7.75
C VAL A 77 -29.48 -41.71 -7.78
N GLU A 78 -29.14 -42.99 -7.75
CA GLU A 78 -30.06 -44.10 -7.51
C GLU A 78 -29.88 -44.58 -6.05
N PRO A 79 -30.79 -44.25 -5.12
CA PRO A 79 -30.65 -44.60 -3.71
C PRO A 79 -30.46 -46.10 -3.48
N GLY A 80 -29.38 -46.47 -2.77
CA GLY A 80 -29.03 -47.86 -2.49
C GLY A 80 -28.17 -48.53 -3.58
N ASN A 81 -27.94 -47.87 -4.72
CA ASN A 81 -27.14 -48.42 -5.81
C ASN A 81 -25.98 -47.47 -6.17
N VAL A 82 -24.81 -47.77 -5.63
CA VAL A 82 -23.59 -46.98 -5.81
C VAL A 82 -23.08 -47.02 -7.25
N GLU A 83 -23.14 -48.18 -7.91
CA GLU A 83 -22.54 -48.38 -9.22
C GLU A 83 -23.36 -47.70 -10.34
N ASP A 84 -24.69 -47.68 -10.23
CA ASP A 84 -25.58 -47.08 -11.22
C ASP A 84 -25.83 -45.57 -10.99
N SER A 85 -25.28 -44.99 -9.92
CA SER A 85 -25.43 -43.57 -9.60
C SER A 85 -24.44 -42.70 -10.40
N LEU A 86 -24.95 -41.89 -11.34
CA LEU A 86 -24.15 -40.97 -12.17
C LEU A 86 -23.27 -40.02 -11.34
N PHE A 87 -23.77 -39.56 -10.20
CA PHE A 87 -23.04 -38.72 -9.25
C PHE A 87 -21.75 -39.40 -8.77
N ILE A 88 -21.82 -40.68 -8.40
CA ILE A 88 -20.67 -41.46 -7.94
C ILE A 88 -19.67 -41.68 -9.08
N GLN A 89 -20.17 -41.99 -10.27
CA GLN A 89 -19.33 -42.15 -11.46
C GLN A 89 -18.57 -40.85 -11.81
N ALA A 90 -19.23 -39.70 -11.69
CA ALA A 90 -18.64 -38.40 -11.96
C ALA A 90 -17.53 -38.04 -10.95
N VAL A 91 -17.73 -38.30 -9.65
CA VAL A 91 -16.71 -38.02 -8.61
C VAL A 91 -15.55 -39.01 -8.60
N ARG A 92 -15.78 -40.25 -9.05
CA ARG A 92 -14.72 -41.25 -9.25
C ARG A 92 -13.80 -40.93 -10.45
N TYR A 93 -14.22 -40.03 -11.33
CA TYR A 93 -13.65 -39.83 -12.67
C TYR A 93 -13.68 -41.13 -13.49
N GLY A 94 -14.86 -41.76 -13.60
CA GLY A 94 -15.04 -42.98 -14.40
C GLY A 94 -14.85 -42.79 -15.92
N GLU A 95 -15.18 -43.82 -16.70
CA GLU A 95 -14.99 -43.85 -18.18
C GLU A 95 -15.96 -42.95 -18.98
N PHE A 96 -16.87 -42.23 -18.32
CA PHE A 96 -17.81 -41.31 -18.97
C PHE A 96 -17.24 -39.90 -19.13
N SER A 97 -17.79 -39.11 -20.06
CA SER A 97 -17.30 -37.78 -20.47
C SER A 97 -17.46 -36.65 -19.43
N TYR A 98 -17.90 -36.94 -18.20
CA TYR A 98 -18.19 -35.94 -17.18
C TYR A 98 -17.43 -36.25 -15.89
N GLN A 99 -16.35 -35.51 -15.65
CA GLN A 99 -15.50 -35.62 -14.45
C GLN A 99 -15.78 -34.42 -13.53
N MET A 100 -16.11 -34.68 -12.27
CA MET A 100 -16.46 -33.64 -11.30
C MET A 100 -15.75 -33.86 -9.96
N PRO A 101 -15.28 -32.81 -9.25
CA PRO A 101 -15.25 -31.41 -9.67
C PRO A 101 -14.20 -31.13 -10.76
N PRO A 102 -14.42 -30.18 -11.69
CA PRO A 102 -13.59 -30.02 -12.90
C PRO A 102 -12.14 -29.58 -12.64
N LYS A 103 -11.85 -29.01 -11.47
CA LYS A 103 -10.51 -28.51 -11.13
C LYS A 103 -9.58 -29.63 -10.64
N ALA A 104 -10.12 -30.59 -9.88
CA ALA A 104 -9.37 -31.69 -9.29
C ALA A 104 -10.32 -32.78 -8.77
N LYS A 105 -9.91 -34.04 -8.91
CA LYS A 105 -10.61 -35.19 -8.33
C LYS A 105 -10.62 -35.08 -6.80
N LEU A 106 -11.72 -35.49 -6.18
CA LEU A 106 -11.83 -35.58 -4.72
C LEU A 106 -10.86 -36.62 -4.15
N ALA A 107 -10.51 -36.50 -2.86
CA ALA A 107 -9.73 -37.52 -2.19
C ALA A 107 -10.54 -38.83 -2.08
N ASP A 108 -9.88 -39.99 -2.09
CA ASP A 108 -10.56 -41.29 -2.05
C ASP A 108 -11.42 -41.44 -0.78
N GLU A 109 -11.01 -40.82 0.33
CA GLU A 109 -11.79 -40.80 1.58
C GLU A 109 -13.09 -39.98 1.46
N GLU A 110 -13.07 -38.89 0.69
CA GLU A 110 -14.25 -38.05 0.43
C GLU A 110 -15.22 -38.77 -0.53
N ILE A 111 -14.70 -39.50 -1.51
CA ILE A 111 -15.50 -40.35 -2.41
C ILE A 111 -16.18 -41.47 -1.62
N ALA A 112 -15.45 -42.16 -0.74
CA ALA A 112 -16.00 -43.22 0.10
C ALA A 112 -17.16 -42.75 1.01
N ILE A 113 -17.15 -41.48 1.44
CA ILE A 113 -18.26 -40.88 2.19
C ILE A 113 -19.51 -40.79 1.31
N PHE A 114 -19.39 -40.33 0.07
CA PHE A 114 -20.52 -40.27 -0.86
C PHE A 114 -21.03 -41.66 -1.25
N GLU A 115 -20.14 -42.63 -1.48
CA GLU A 115 -20.53 -44.01 -1.78
C GLU A 115 -21.34 -44.62 -0.62
N LYS A 116 -20.87 -44.44 0.62
CA LYS A 116 -21.62 -44.88 1.80
C LYS A 116 -22.97 -44.19 1.90
N TRP A 117 -23.02 -42.89 1.67
CA TRP A 117 -24.28 -42.13 1.71
C TRP A 117 -25.30 -42.63 0.68
N VAL A 118 -24.86 -42.90 -0.55
CA VAL A 118 -25.72 -43.47 -1.61
C VAL A 118 -26.15 -44.88 -1.24
N ALA A 119 -25.23 -45.74 -0.78
CA ALA A 119 -25.53 -47.11 -0.34
C ALA A 119 -26.57 -47.15 0.79
N ASP A 120 -26.50 -46.18 1.72
CA ASP A 120 -27.44 -46.05 2.84
C ASP A 120 -28.76 -45.36 2.45
N GLY A 121 -29.09 -45.27 1.15
CA GLY A 121 -30.37 -44.73 0.67
C GLY A 121 -30.42 -43.21 0.51
N MET A 122 -29.27 -42.53 0.58
CA MET A 122 -29.10 -41.10 0.33
C MET A 122 -29.86 -40.20 1.31
N ALA A 123 -29.86 -40.53 2.61
CA ALA A 123 -30.56 -39.74 3.63
C ALA A 123 -30.17 -38.25 3.57
N ASP A 124 -31.16 -37.37 3.48
CA ASP A 124 -30.97 -35.92 3.39
C ASP A 124 -32.14 -35.22 4.10
N PRO A 125 -31.89 -34.58 5.26
CA PRO A 125 -32.92 -33.95 6.08
C PRO A 125 -33.40 -32.59 5.54
N ARG A 126 -32.78 -32.05 4.48
CA ARG A 126 -33.10 -30.71 3.95
C ARG A 126 -34.53 -30.62 3.38
N GLY A 127 -35.15 -31.74 3.01
CA GLY A 127 -36.56 -31.85 2.63
C GLY A 127 -37.00 -30.95 1.46
N GLY A 128 -38.31 -30.86 1.22
CA GLY A 128 -38.91 -29.97 0.21
C GLY A 128 -39.11 -30.59 -1.18
N GLU A 129 -39.76 -29.82 -2.07
CA GLU A 129 -40.02 -30.21 -3.46
C GLU A 129 -38.78 -30.00 -4.35
N ALA A 130 -38.78 -30.64 -5.54
CA ALA A 130 -37.72 -30.45 -6.51
C ALA A 130 -37.68 -28.99 -6.99
N ILE A 131 -36.52 -28.36 -6.91
CA ILE A 131 -36.37 -26.94 -7.22
C ILE A 131 -36.29 -26.77 -8.73
N THR A 132 -37.13 -25.90 -9.29
CA THR A 132 -37.00 -25.48 -10.69
C THR A 132 -36.01 -24.32 -10.77
N TYR A 133 -34.93 -24.51 -11.53
CA TYR A 133 -33.97 -23.45 -11.78
C TYR A 133 -34.59 -22.35 -12.65
N VAL A 134 -34.49 -21.11 -12.18
CA VAL A 134 -34.79 -19.92 -12.97
C VAL A 134 -33.47 -19.23 -13.25
N GLU A 135 -33.08 -19.19 -14.53
CA GLU A 135 -31.88 -18.46 -14.95
C GLU A 135 -32.04 -16.98 -14.63
N LYS A 136 -31.27 -16.48 -13.66
CA LYS A 136 -31.28 -15.08 -13.25
C LYS A 136 -30.55 -14.26 -14.32
N ASP A 137 -31.12 -13.15 -14.81
CA ASP A 137 -30.37 -12.25 -15.69
C ASP A 137 -29.19 -11.70 -14.87
N PRO A 138 -27.94 -11.85 -15.33
CA PRO A 138 -26.80 -11.27 -14.63
C PRO A 138 -26.90 -9.76 -14.36
N ARG A 139 -27.69 -9.01 -15.15
CA ARG A 139 -28.02 -7.59 -14.90
C ARG A 139 -28.99 -7.38 -13.73
N ASP A 140 -29.47 -8.46 -13.10
CA ASP A 140 -30.21 -8.41 -11.84
C ASP A 140 -29.31 -8.31 -10.61
N PHE A 141 -27.99 -8.39 -10.79
CA PHE A 141 -27.05 -8.16 -9.71
C PHE A 141 -27.12 -6.70 -9.22
N TRP A 142 -27.00 -6.51 -7.90
CA TRP A 142 -27.30 -5.25 -7.21
C TRP A 142 -26.58 -4.03 -7.79
N SER A 143 -25.32 -4.20 -8.20
CA SER A 143 -24.46 -3.11 -8.68
C SER A 143 -24.78 -2.67 -10.11
N PHE A 144 -25.49 -3.50 -10.88
CA PHE A 144 -25.95 -3.17 -12.23
C PHE A 144 -27.35 -2.52 -12.24
N LYS A 145 -27.97 -2.34 -11.08
CA LYS A 145 -29.21 -1.58 -10.94
C LYS A 145 -28.91 -0.12 -10.65
N ASP A 146 -29.68 0.79 -11.22
CA ASP A 146 -29.53 2.23 -10.99
C ASP A 146 -29.61 2.58 -9.50
N PRO A 147 -28.67 3.39 -8.96
CA PRO A 147 -28.71 3.81 -7.57
C PRO A 147 -29.94 4.66 -7.30
N GLN A 148 -30.57 4.41 -6.15
CA GLN A 148 -31.80 5.08 -5.73
C GLN A 148 -31.53 5.99 -4.52
N ARG A 149 -32.24 7.11 -4.46
CA ARG A 149 -32.27 7.91 -3.23
C ARG A 149 -33.17 7.23 -2.21
N HIS A 150 -32.75 7.19 -0.95
CA HIS A 150 -33.49 6.50 0.11
C HIS A 150 -33.87 7.47 1.24
N ASP A 151 -35.04 7.31 1.83
CA ASP A 151 -35.39 8.07 3.04
C ASP A 151 -34.55 7.58 4.23
N PRO A 152 -34.06 8.48 5.10
CA PRO A 152 -33.30 8.08 6.29
C PRO A 152 -34.13 7.14 7.17
N PRO A 153 -33.57 5.97 7.56
CA PRO A 153 -34.27 5.04 8.43
C PRO A 153 -34.66 5.66 9.78
N GLN A 154 -35.78 5.20 10.33
CA GLN A 154 -36.16 5.52 11.70
C GLN A 154 -35.27 4.75 12.68
N VAL A 155 -34.75 5.45 13.69
CA VAL A 155 -33.80 4.93 14.69
C VAL A 155 -34.34 5.15 16.10
N LYS A 156 -33.94 4.32 17.06
CA LYS A 156 -34.34 4.41 18.47
C LYS A 156 -33.62 5.56 19.17
N GLN A 157 -32.32 5.74 18.92
CA GLN A 157 -31.52 6.85 19.46
C GLN A 157 -31.60 8.09 18.55
N ALA A 158 -32.77 8.71 18.47
CA ALA A 158 -33.04 9.81 17.53
C ALA A 158 -32.17 11.07 17.72
N ASP A 159 -31.55 11.26 18.89
CA ASP A 159 -30.71 12.42 19.19
C ASP A 159 -29.24 12.26 18.75
N TRP A 160 -28.80 11.05 18.37
CA TRP A 160 -27.42 10.79 17.97
C TRP A 160 -27.09 11.24 16.54
N PRO A 161 -27.92 10.95 15.52
CA PRO A 161 -27.62 11.36 14.14
C PRO A 161 -27.45 12.88 13.99
N GLN A 162 -26.36 13.31 13.36
CA GLN A 162 -26.12 14.71 12.98
C GLN A 162 -26.44 14.98 11.51
N GLY A 163 -26.66 13.92 10.72
CA GLY A 163 -27.06 14.01 9.32
C GLY A 163 -27.61 12.70 8.77
N ARG A 164 -27.95 12.69 7.48
CA ARG A 164 -28.58 11.53 6.80
C ARG A 164 -27.76 10.25 6.92
N VAL A 165 -26.44 10.34 6.76
CA VAL A 165 -25.52 9.20 6.83
C VAL A 165 -25.64 8.47 8.17
N ASP A 166 -25.72 9.21 9.27
CA ASP A 166 -25.76 8.65 10.62
C ASP A 166 -27.02 7.81 10.85
N HIS A 167 -28.15 8.14 10.21
CA HIS A 167 -29.37 7.32 10.31
C HIS A 167 -29.18 5.92 9.72
N PHE A 168 -28.50 5.80 8.58
CA PHE A 168 -28.27 4.49 7.96
C PHE A 168 -27.30 3.64 8.79
N ILE A 169 -26.26 4.27 9.34
CA ILE A 169 -25.29 3.60 10.22
C ILE A 169 -25.96 3.16 11.52
N LEU A 170 -26.62 4.08 12.23
CA LEU A 170 -27.26 3.80 13.51
C LEU A 170 -28.37 2.74 13.38
N ALA A 171 -29.17 2.77 12.30
CA ALA A 171 -30.18 1.75 12.07
C ALA A 171 -29.57 0.35 11.97
N LYS A 172 -28.42 0.21 11.28
CA LYS A 172 -27.69 -1.06 11.21
C LYS A 172 -27.09 -1.46 12.55
N GLN A 173 -26.54 -0.52 13.31
CA GLN A 173 -26.07 -0.80 14.67
C GLN A 173 -27.20 -1.30 15.57
N GLU A 174 -28.34 -0.63 15.59
CA GLU A 174 -29.50 -0.99 16.42
C GLU A 174 -30.13 -2.32 16.01
N GLU A 175 -30.13 -2.66 14.71
CA GLU A 175 -30.54 -3.97 14.18
C GLU A 175 -29.67 -5.10 14.76
N GLN A 176 -28.37 -4.85 14.92
CA GLN A 176 -27.39 -5.81 15.44
C GLN A 176 -27.23 -5.76 16.97
N GLY A 177 -27.98 -4.90 17.67
CA GLY A 177 -27.86 -4.73 19.12
C GLY A 177 -26.59 -3.98 19.57
N LEU A 178 -25.96 -3.23 18.66
CA LEU A 178 -24.81 -2.36 18.92
C LEU A 178 -25.25 -0.95 19.32
N SER A 179 -24.33 -0.19 19.89
CA SER A 179 -24.50 1.24 20.17
C SER A 179 -23.24 1.99 19.74
N PRO A 180 -23.38 3.25 19.28
CA PRO A 180 -22.24 4.05 18.85
C PRO A 180 -21.32 4.38 20.04
N SER A 181 -20.07 4.66 19.72
CA SER A 181 -19.08 5.14 20.67
C SER A 181 -19.28 6.64 20.94
N PRO A 182 -18.83 7.15 22.11
CA PRO A 182 -18.85 8.59 22.36
C PRO A 182 -17.99 9.34 21.32
N PRO A 183 -18.21 10.65 21.12
CA PRO A 183 -17.34 11.48 20.31
C PRO A 183 -15.86 11.39 20.74
N ALA A 184 -14.96 11.47 19.79
CA ALA A 184 -13.52 11.53 20.05
C ALA A 184 -13.16 12.79 20.86
N ALA A 185 -12.09 12.70 21.64
CA ALA A 185 -11.55 13.89 22.31
C ALA A 185 -11.17 14.95 21.25
N PRO A 186 -11.31 16.26 21.53
CA PRO A 186 -10.99 17.32 20.57
C PRO A 186 -9.58 17.20 20.00
N THR A 187 -8.60 16.80 20.82
CA THR A 187 -7.19 16.58 20.43
C THR A 187 -7.01 15.43 19.43
N THR A 188 -7.82 14.37 19.56
CA THR A 188 -7.83 13.25 18.60
C THR A 188 -8.51 13.67 17.31
N LEU A 189 -9.65 14.35 17.40
CA LEU A 189 -10.43 14.75 16.23
C LEU A 189 -9.66 15.76 15.34
N VAL A 190 -9.02 16.78 15.92
CA VAL A 190 -8.18 17.73 15.15
C VAL A 190 -7.04 17.01 14.45
N ARG A 191 -6.34 16.09 15.15
CA ARG A 191 -5.25 15.31 14.56
C ARG A 191 -5.74 14.47 13.39
N ARG A 192 -6.88 13.79 13.55
CA ARG A 192 -7.52 12.98 12.51
C ARG A 192 -7.89 13.80 11.27
N LEU A 193 -8.54 14.95 11.46
CA LEU A 193 -8.92 15.86 10.37
C LEU A 193 -7.71 16.37 9.59
N TYR A 194 -6.64 16.75 10.28
CA TYR A 194 -5.40 17.21 9.65
C TYR A 194 -4.74 16.12 8.80
N PHE A 195 -4.63 14.88 9.30
CA PHE A 195 -4.07 13.78 8.52
C PHE A 195 -4.95 13.38 7.34
N ASP A 196 -6.28 13.30 7.53
CA ASP A 196 -7.19 12.91 6.45
C ASP A 196 -7.27 13.94 5.34
N LEU A 197 -7.22 15.22 5.68
CA LEU A 197 -7.33 16.29 4.70
C LEU A 197 -5.99 16.70 4.13
N THR A 198 -4.90 16.74 4.89
CA THR A 198 -3.61 17.30 4.42
C THR A 198 -2.44 16.31 4.45
N GLY A 199 -2.57 15.19 5.16
CA GLY A 199 -1.48 14.24 5.40
C GLY A 199 -0.40 14.75 6.36
N LEU A 200 -0.59 15.93 6.96
CA LEU A 200 0.36 16.58 7.87
C LEU A 200 -0.22 16.63 9.29
N PRO A 201 0.61 16.59 10.35
CA PRO A 201 0.14 16.78 11.72
C PRO A 201 -0.20 18.25 12.01
N PRO A 202 -1.17 18.53 12.90
CA PRO A 202 -1.39 19.89 13.40
C PRO A 202 -0.30 20.32 14.39
N THR A 203 -0.08 21.63 14.53
CA THR A 203 0.78 22.19 15.58
C THR A 203 0.07 22.20 16.94
N LYS A 204 0.83 22.33 18.04
CA LYS A 204 0.28 22.47 19.40
C LYS A 204 -0.72 23.62 19.49
N GLU A 205 -0.40 24.76 18.87
CA GLU A 205 -1.26 25.95 18.88
C GLU A 205 -2.57 25.71 18.15
N GLN A 206 -2.54 24.97 17.03
CA GLN A 206 -3.74 24.59 16.29
C GLN A 206 -4.62 23.62 17.10
N ILE A 207 -3.98 22.65 17.78
CA ILE A 207 -4.68 21.73 18.69
C ILE A 207 -5.35 22.50 19.83
N ASP A 208 -4.62 23.40 20.49
CA ASP A 208 -5.13 24.19 21.61
C ASP A 208 -6.26 25.13 21.19
N ALA A 209 -6.10 25.80 20.04
CA ALA A 209 -7.13 26.68 19.49
C ALA A 209 -8.43 25.92 19.20
N PHE A 210 -8.33 24.74 18.58
CA PHE A 210 -9.49 23.89 18.32
C PHE A 210 -10.11 23.36 19.63
N ALA A 211 -9.30 22.88 20.57
CA ALA A 211 -9.79 22.37 21.84
C ALA A 211 -10.45 23.45 22.73
N ALA A 212 -10.08 24.71 22.55
CA ALA A 212 -10.68 25.86 23.24
C ALA A 212 -11.96 26.38 22.55
N ASP A 213 -12.18 26.05 21.27
CA ASP A 213 -13.38 26.46 20.54
C ASP A 213 -14.56 25.55 20.88
N SER A 214 -15.47 26.05 21.69
CA SER A 214 -16.72 25.37 22.08
C SER A 214 -17.91 25.74 21.18
N SER A 215 -17.68 26.46 20.08
CA SER A 215 -18.75 26.80 19.13
C SER A 215 -19.26 25.54 18.42
N PRO A 216 -20.57 25.45 18.15
CA PRO A 216 -21.14 24.30 17.44
C PRO A 216 -20.60 24.16 16.01
N GLU A 217 -20.05 25.24 15.42
CA GLU A 217 -19.44 25.24 14.09
C GLU A 217 -17.91 25.00 14.11
N ALA A 218 -17.28 24.69 15.24
CA ALA A 218 -15.82 24.55 15.35
C ALA A 218 -15.25 23.50 14.37
N ILE A 219 -15.92 22.34 14.28
CA ILE A 219 -15.54 21.24 13.36
C ILE A 219 -15.73 21.69 11.90
N GLU A 220 -16.87 22.32 11.60
CA GLU A 220 -17.20 22.79 10.26
C GLU A 220 -16.18 23.81 9.74
N LYS A 221 -15.82 24.81 10.56
CA LYS A 221 -14.79 25.80 10.23
C LYS A 221 -13.43 25.15 9.96
N LEU A 222 -13.03 24.19 10.79
CA LEU A 222 -11.75 23.51 10.61
C LEU A 222 -11.75 22.66 9.33
N VAL A 223 -12.82 21.90 9.07
CA VAL A 223 -12.96 21.11 7.84
C VAL A 223 -12.88 22.02 6.61
N ASP A 224 -13.59 23.14 6.60
CA ASP A 224 -13.58 24.09 5.49
C ASP A 224 -12.20 24.72 5.28
N GLN A 225 -11.51 25.08 6.37
CA GLN A 225 -10.14 25.58 6.31
C GLN A 225 -9.17 24.56 5.70
N LEU A 226 -9.26 23.29 6.12
CA LEU A 226 -8.38 22.23 5.65
C LEU A 226 -8.69 21.81 4.21
N LEU A 227 -9.97 21.78 3.81
CA LEU A 227 -10.38 21.57 2.41
C LEU A 227 -9.92 22.70 1.49
N ALA A 228 -9.79 23.93 2.00
CA ALA A 228 -9.24 25.06 1.26
C ALA A 228 -7.70 25.09 1.20
N SER A 229 -7.02 24.26 2.01
CA SER A 229 -5.56 24.17 2.02
C SER A 229 -5.04 23.60 0.70
N PRO A 230 -3.93 24.13 0.13
CA PRO A 230 -3.31 23.53 -1.05
C PRO A 230 -2.78 22.11 -0.78
N HIS A 231 -2.56 21.75 0.48
CA HIS A 231 -2.11 20.42 0.88
C HIS A 231 -3.21 19.37 0.80
N PHE A 232 -4.47 19.78 0.63
CA PHE A 232 -5.59 18.88 0.35
C PHE A 232 -5.36 18.07 -0.92
N GLY A 233 -5.09 18.76 -2.02
CA GLY A 233 -4.85 18.13 -3.31
C GLY A 233 -3.65 17.19 -3.28
N GLU A 234 -2.58 17.54 -2.56
CA GLU A 234 -1.41 16.66 -2.41
C GLU A 234 -1.75 15.38 -1.62
N ARG A 235 -2.55 15.48 -0.55
CA ARG A 235 -2.99 14.29 0.20
C ARG A 235 -3.86 13.39 -0.66
N TRP A 236 -4.90 13.96 -1.26
CA TRP A 236 -5.91 13.20 -1.99
C TRP A 236 -5.43 12.72 -3.37
N ALA A 237 -4.49 13.42 -4.00
CA ALA A 237 -3.86 12.96 -5.24
C ALA A 237 -3.15 11.62 -5.04
N ARG A 238 -2.53 11.38 -3.88
CA ARG A 238 -1.83 10.11 -3.63
C ARG A 238 -2.77 8.91 -3.76
N HIS A 239 -3.97 9.01 -3.21
CA HIS A 239 -4.98 7.97 -3.32
C HIS A 239 -5.36 7.69 -4.78
N TRP A 240 -5.50 8.74 -5.60
CA TRP A 240 -5.77 8.58 -7.02
C TRP A 240 -4.59 8.02 -7.82
N LEU A 241 -3.35 8.43 -7.49
CA LEU A 241 -2.15 8.01 -8.20
C LEU A 241 -1.84 6.50 -8.01
N ASP A 242 -2.27 5.91 -6.89
CA ASP A 242 -2.25 4.45 -6.67
C ASP A 242 -3.15 3.73 -7.69
N VAL A 243 -4.38 4.25 -7.87
CA VAL A 243 -5.35 3.75 -8.84
C VAL A 243 -4.87 3.93 -10.27
N ALA A 244 -4.29 5.10 -10.57
CA ALA A 244 -3.75 5.44 -11.88
C ALA A 244 -2.43 4.73 -12.21
N ARG A 245 -1.86 3.96 -11.27
CA ARG A 245 -0.57 3.25 -11.39
C ARG A 245 0.59 4.16 -11.84
N TYR A 246 0.61 5.37 -11.30
CA TYR A 246 1.57 6.42 -11.66
C TYR A 246 3.02 5.99 -11.41
N ALA A 247 3.90 6.30 -12.37
CA ALA A 247 5.35 6.24 -12.19
C ALA A 247 6.04 7.29 -13.06
N ASP A 248 7.22 7.73 -12.64
CA ASP A 248 8.08 8.61 -13.43
C ASP A 248 8.81 7.85 -14.55
N THR A 249 8.73 6.50 -14.57
CA THR A 249 9.44 5.65 -15.53
C THR A 249 8.54 4.59 -16.21
N LYS A 250 8.95 4.20 -17.43
CA LYS A 250 8.31 3.21 -18.32
C LYS A 250 8.41 1.75 -17.83
N GLY A 251 9.29 1.48 -16.87
CA GLY A 251 9.76 0.13 -16.55
C GLY A 251 10.88 -0.32 -17.49
N TYR A 252 10.95 -1.63 -17.77
CA TYR A 252 11.97 -2.18 -18.67
C TYR A 252 11.63 -1.91 -20.14
N VAL A 253 12.52 -1.19 -20.83
CA VAL A 253 12.50 -0.90 -22.27
C VAL A 253 13.90 -1.11 -22.86
N PHE A 254 13.99 -1.50 -24.14
CA PHE A 254 15.26 -1.84 -24.79
C PHE A 254 15.83 -0.62 -25.53
N GLN A 255 17.05 -0.20 -25.19
CA GLN A 255 17.77 0.90 -25.87
C GLN A 255 17.04 2.26 -25.91
N GLU A 256 16.09 2.49 -25.01
CA GLU A 256 15.36 3.75 -24.85
C GLU A 256 15.60 4.35 -23.46
N ASP A 257 15.39 5.67 -23.33
CA ASP A 257 15.28 6.30 -22.02
C ASP A 257 14.06 5.73 -21.26
N ARG A 258 14.31 5.31 -20.02
CA ARG A 258 13.31 4.75 -19.11
C ARG A 258 12.45 5.82 -18.48
N ALA A 259 12.91 7.06 -18.38
CA ALA A 259 12.11 8.16 -17.87
C ALA A 259 10.95 8.49 -18.82
N TYR A 260 9.81 8.85 -18.24
CA TYR A 260 8.76 9.55 -18.96
C TYR A 260 9.05 11.05 -18.90
N PRO A 261 9.33 11.72 -20.04
CA PRO A 261 9.47 13.17 -20.06
C PRO A 261 8.21 13.81 -19.48
N GLY A 262 8.34 14.79 -18.59
CA GLY A 262 7.20 15.54 -18.05
C GLY A 262 6.17 14.74 -17.25
N ALA A 263 6.44 13.49 -16.82
CA ALA A 263 5.49 12.66 -16.07
C ALA A 263 4.86 13.37 -14.87
N TYR A 264 5.69 14.09 -14.12
CA TYR A 264 5.29 14.86 -12.94
C TYR A 264 4.17 15.87 -13.21
N LYS A 265 3.98 16.33 -14.45
CA LYS A 265 2.89 17.24 -14.80
C LYS A 265 1.51 16.60 -14.67
N TYR A 266 1.40 15.28 -14.92
CA TYR A 266 0.16 14.56 -14.65
C TYR A 266 -0.13 14.52 -13.15
N ARG A 267 0.89 14.20 -12.32
CA ARG A 267 0.76 14.23 -10.86
C ARG A 267 0.34 15.62 -10.37
N ASP A 268 0.99 16.66 -10.86
CA ASP A 268 0.69 18.05 -10.47
C ASP A 268 -0.72 18.47 -10.93
N TRP A 269 -1.16 18.02 -12.10
CA TRP A 269 -2.54 18.24 -12.55
C TRP A 269 -3.57 17.53 -11.68
N VAL A 270 -3.31 16.30 -11.21
CA VAL A 270 -4.21 15.63 -10.25
C VAL A 270 -4.30 16.43 -8.95
N VAL A 271 -3.17 16.92 -8.43
CA VAL A 271 -3.12 17.77 -7.23
C VAL A 271 -3.95 19.04 -7.42
N THR A 272 -3.74 19.75 -8.53
CA THR A 272 -4.46 20.99 -8.85
C THR A 272 -5.96 20.73 -9.03
N SER A 273 -6.34 19.69 -9.77
CA SER A 273 -7.74 19.34 -10.03
C SER A 273 -8.53 19.09 -8.75
N LEU A 274 -7.92 18.38 -7.79
CA LEU A 274 -8.54 18.14 -6.49
C LEU A 274 -8.61 19.41 -5.64
N ASN A 275 -7.59 20.27 -5.69
CA ASN A 275 -7.60 21.56 -4.99
C ASN A 275 -8.64 22.53 -5.55
N GLU A 276 -8.88 22.51 -6.86
CA GLU A 276 -9.89 23.33 -7.53
C GLU A 276 -11.30 22.70 -7.44
N ASP A 277 -11.40 21.50 -6.88
CA ASP A 277 -12.64 20.70 -6.81
C ASP A 277 -13.27 20.50 -8.19
N LEU A 278 -12.42 20.19 -9.19
CA LEU A 278 -12.85 19.85 -10.55
C LEU A 278 -13.90 18.72 -10.46
N PRO A 279 -15.11 18.92 -11.02
CA PRO A 279 -16.15 17.91 -11.00
C PRO A 279 -15.62 16.56 -11.48
N PHE A 280 -15.90 15.50 -10.73
CA PHE A 280 -15.30 14.19 -11.00
C PHE A 280 -15.63 13.66 -12.40
N ASP A 281 -16.81 13.99 -12.96
CA ASP A 281 -17.17 13.65 -14.33
C ASP A 281 -16.26 14.34 -15.37
N GLN A 282 -15.91 15.60 -15.17
CA GLN A 282 -14.93 16.33 -15.98
C GLN A 282 -13.51 15.80 -15.77
N PHE A 283 -13.16 15.43 -14.54
CA PHE A 283 -11.88 14.79 -14.22
C PHE A 283 -11.71 13.45 -14.97
N VAL A 284 -12.77 12.64 -15.10
CA VAL A 284 -12.76 11.44 -15.96
C VAL A 284 -12.61 11.83 -17.44
N ALA A 285 -13.38 12.81 -17.92
CA ALA A 285 -13.35 13.25 -19.31
C ALA A 285 -11.96 13.75 -19.75
N GLN A 286 -11.30 14.55 -18.91
CA GLN A 286 -9.94 15.04 -19.18
C GLN A 286 -8.93 13.89 -19.25
N GLN A 287 -9.00 12.92 -18.33
CA GLN A 287 -8.05 11.79 -18.33
C GLN A 287 -8.20 10.84 -19.53
N LEU A 288 -9.41 10.73 -20.10
CA LEU A 288 -9.67 9.85 -21.23
C LEU A 288 -9.57 10.56 -22.58
N ALA A 289 -9.91 11.83 -22.64
CA ALA A 289 -10.16 12.52 -23.91
C ALA A 289 -9.87 14.04 -23.88
N ALA A 290 -8.94 14.54 -23.06
CA ALA A 290 -8.60 15.97 -23.01
C ALA A 290 -8.34 16.61 -24.38
N ASP A 291 -7.75 15.89 -25.33
CA ASP A 291 -7.49 16.39 -26.69
C ASP A 291 -8.77 16.65 -27.52
N ARG A 292 -9.91 16.09 -27.08
CA ARG A 292 -11.22 16.21 -27.72
C ARG A 292 -12.14 17.22 -27.03
N LEU A 293 -11.76 17.74 -25.87
CA LEU A 293 -12.54 18.75 -25.15
C LEU A 293 -12.43 20.14 -25.80
N PRO A 294 -13.30 21.11 -25.45
CA PRO A 294 -13.13 22.51 -25.84
C PRO A 294 -11.79 23.08 -25.36
N GLU A 295 -11.20 24.02 -26.09
CA GLU A 295 -9.83 24.53 -25.83
C GLU A 295 -9.60 24.97 -24.37
N GLY A 296 -10.58 25.63 -23.75
CA GLY A 296 -10.50 26.08 -22.34
C GLY A 296 -10.59 24.97 -21.29
N GLU A 297 -10.91 23.74 -21.68
CA GLU A 297 -11.03 22.55 -20.83
C GLU A 297 -9.94 21.51 -21.15
N ARG A 298 -9.01 21.82 -22.07
CA ARG A 298 -7.95 20.90 -22.51
C ARG A 298 -6.78 20.89 -21.55
N HIS A 299 -6.79 19.96 -20.62
CA HIS A 299 -5.63 19.61 -19.80
C HIS A 299 -4.94 18.37 -20.37
N LEU A 300 -4.06 18.57 -21.35
CA LEU A 300 -3.44 17.44 -22.08
C LEU A 300 -2.59 16.54 -21.18
N GLU A 301 -2.02 17.09 -20.11
CA GLU A 301 -1.31 16.35 -19.07
C GLU A 301 -2.18 15.29 -18.38
N ALA A 302 -3.50 15.46 -18.33
CA ALA A 302 -4.45 14.48 -17.77
C ALA A 302 -4.42 13.14 -18.51
N LEU A 303 -4.05 13.14 -19.81
CA LEU A 303 -3.90 11.91 -20.61
C LEU A 303 -2.79 10.99 -20.09
N GLY A 304 -1.96 11.48 -19.15
CA GLY A 304 -1.03 10.68 -18.36
C GLY A 304 -1.67 9.44 -17.73
N TYR A 305 -2.96 9.48 -17.40
CA TYR A 305 -3.72 8.32 -16.90
C TYR A 305 -3.65 7.11 -17.83
N LEU A 306 -3.67 7.35 -19.15
CA LEU A 306 -3.61 6.31 -20.18
C LEU A 306 -2.18 6.03 -20.68
N THR A 307 -1.24 6.97 -20.51
CA THR A 307 0.08 6.89 -21.15
C THR A 307 1.24 6.56 -20.20
N LEU A 308 1.13 6.89 -18.91
CA LEU A 308 2.18 6.67 -17.90
C LEU A 308 2.18 5.25 -17.29
N GLY A 309 1.46 4.31 -17.92
CA GLY A 309 1.46 2.88 -17.57
C GLY A 309 2.75 2.16 -17.99
N ARG A 310 2.83 0.84 -17.76
CA ARG A 310 3.99 0.03 -18.16
C ARG A 310 4.04 -0.14 -19.70
N ARG A 311 5.25 -0.22 -20.27
CA ARG A 311 5.43 -0.37 -21.73
C ARG A 311 5.48 -1.81 -22.26
N PHE A 312 5.65 -2.82 -21.41
CA PHE A 312 5.65 -4.24 -21.81
C PHE A 312 6.54 -4.54 -23.04
N LEU A 313 7.79 -4.06 -23.07
CA LEU A 313 8.67 -4.17 -24.24
C LEU A 313 8.07 -3.57 -25.53
N ASN A 314 7.26 -2.51 -25.38
CA ASN A 314 6.46 -1.89 -26.44
C ASN A 314 5.45 -2.84 -27.12
N ASN A 315 4.99 -3.90 -26.44
CA ASN A 315 3.91 -4.74 -26.93
C ASN A 315 2.57 -3.97 -26.90
N LYS A 316 2.10 -3.57 -28.09
CA LYS A 316 0.83 -2.84 -28.27
C LYS A 316 -0.36 -3.53 -27.60
N HIS A 317 -0.44 -4.86 -27.65
CA HIS A 317 -1.59 -5.60 -27.11
C HIS A 317 -1.65 -5.53 -25.58
N ASP A 318 -0.49 -5.64 -24.92
CA ASP A 318 -0.42 -5.59 -23.46
C ASP A 318 -0.54 -4.16 -22.92
N ILE A 319 -0.05 -3.16 -23.67
CA ILE A 319 -0.30 -1.74 -23.36
C ILE A 319 -1.81 -1.43 -23.42
N LEU A 320 -2.51 -1.90 -24.46
CA LEU A 320 -3.96 -1.68 -24.57
C LEU A 320 -4.73 -2.45 -23.49
N ASP A 321 -4.29 -3.65 -23.14
CA ASP A 321 -4.87 -4.42 -22.04
C ASP A 321 -4.76 -3.68 -20.70
N ASP A 322 -3.58 -3.14 -20.37
CA ASP A 322 -3.38 -2.29 -19.17
C ASP A 322 -4.25 -1.02 -19.17
N ARG A 323 -4.45 -0.39 -20.35
CA ARG A 323 -5.34 0.77 -20.47
C ARG A 323 -6.82 0.39 -20.27
N ILE A 324 -7.27 -0.73 -20.83
CA ILE A 324 -8.64 -1.23 -20.62
C ILE A 324 -8.84 -1.54 -19.13
N ASP A 325 -7.87 -2.24 -18.55
CA ASP A 325 -7.88 -2.66 -17.16
C ASP A 325 -7.98 -1.48 -16.19
N VAL A 326 -7.12 -0.46 -16.33
CA VAL A 326 -7.17 0.70 -15.44
C VAL A 326 -8.48 1.50 -15.61
N VAL A 327 -9.01 1.61 -16.83
CA VAL A 327 -10.28 2.32 -17.07
C VAL A 327 -11.44 1.57 -16.43
N ALA A 328 -11.51 0.26 -16.66
CA ALA A 328 -12.61 -0.58 -16.16
C ALA A 328 -12.57 -0.72 -14.64
N ARG A 329 -11.43 -1.07 -14.04
CA ARG A 329 -11.30 -1.18 -12.58
C ARG A 329 -11.31 0.19 -11.90
N GLY A 330 -10.63 1.17 -12.48
CA GLY A 330 -10.51 2.52 -11.93
C GLY A 330 -11.81 3.32 -11.92
N PHE A 331 -12.66 3.23 -12.96
CA PHE A 331 -13.90 4.02 -12.97
C PHE A 331 -15.16 3.19 -12.76
N LEU A 332 -15.22 1.96 -13.26
CA LEU A 332 -16.42 1.12 -13.22
C LEU A 332 -16.37 0.05 -12.12
N GLY A 333 -15.19 -0.21 -11.54
CA GLY A 333 -15.03 -1.32 -10.60
C GLY A 333 -15.33 -2.68 -11.24
N LEU A 334 -14.98 -2.87 -12.52
CA LEU A 334 -15.21 -4.12 -13.25
C LEU A 334 -13.90 -4.71 -13.80
N THR A 335 -13.78 -6.03 -13.75
CA THR A 335 -12.65 -6.81 -14.26
C THR A 335 -12.77 -7.14 -15.76
N VAL A 336 -13.05 -6.13 -16.59
CA VAL A 336 -13.27 -6.31 -18.05
C VAL A 336 -12.09 -6.99 -18.74
N ALA A 337 -10.85 -6.77 -18.28
CA ALA A 337 -9.65 -7.36 -18.88
C ALA A 337 -9.63 -8.89 -18.86
N CYS A 338 -10.36 -9.53 -17.92
CA CYS A 338 -10.51 -10.99 -17.91
C CYS A 338 -11.23 -11.52 -19.16
N ALA A 339 -12.01 -10.68 -19.87
CA ALA A 339 -12.69 -11.04 -21.10
C ALA A 339 -11.78 -11.06 -22.36
N ARG A 340 -10.48 -10.78 -22.21
CA ARG A 340 -9.48 -10.79 -23.31
C ARG A 340 -9.42 -12.13 -24.04
N CYS A 341 -9.41 -13.24 -23.29
CA CYS A 341 -9.16 -14.57 -23.85
C CYS A 341 -10.43 -15.40 -24.09
N HIS A 342 -11.45 -15.19 -23.27
CA HIS A 342 -12.77 -15.81 -23.34
C HIS A 342 -13.80 -14.86 -22.72
N ASP A 343 -15.11 -15.09 -22.88
CA ASP A 343 -16.12 -14.29 -22.15
C ASP A 343 -15.86 -14.36 -20.64
N HIS A 344 -16.09 -13.26 -19.93
CA HIS A 344 -15.77 -13.18 -18.51
C HIS A 344 -16.42 -14.33 -17.73
N LYS A 345 -15.63 -14.98 -16.85
CA LYS A 345 -16.06 -16.23 -16.19
C LYS A 345 -17.32 -16.05 -15.34
N PHE A 346 -17.38 -14.94 -14.63
CA PHE A 346 -18.49 -14.60 -13.75
C PHE A 346 -19.34 -13.55 -14.44
N ASP A 347 -18.98 -12.27 -14.41
CA ASP A 347 -19.76 -11.16 -14.99
C ASP A 347 -20.21 -11.32 -16.44
N PRO A 348 -21.37 -10.74 -16.83
CA PRO A 348 -21.92 -10.84 -18.18
C PRO A 348 -21.19 -9.89 -19.15
N ILE A 349 -19.86 -10.02 -19.21
CA ILE A 349 -18.97 -9.21 -20.03
C ILE A 349 -18.43 -10.13 -21.12
N SER A 350 -18.81 -9.85 -22.36
CA SER A 350 -18.39 -10.66 -23.50
C SER A 350 -16.98 -10.27 -23.98
N GLN A 351 -16.36 -11.15 -24.79
CA GLN A 351 -15.18 -10.77 -25.55
C GLN A 351 -15.45 -9.56 -26.45
N ALA A 352 -16.66 -9.43 -27.00
CA ALA A 352 -17.03 -8.30 -27.83
C ALA A 352 -16.97 -6.97 -27.04
N ASP A 353 -17.34 -6.98 -25.76
CA ASP A 353 -17.22 -5.80 -24.88
C ASP A 353 -15.75 -5.42 -24.64
N TYR A 354 -14.89 -6.39 -24.33
CA TYR A 354 -13.45 -6.14 -24.19
C TYR A 354 -12.85 -5.59 -25.50
N TYR A 355 -13.13 -6.25 -26.63
CA TYR A 355 -12.58 -5.85 -27.92
C TYR A 355 -13.20 -4.55 -28.45
N SER A 356 -14.39 -4.19 -28.00
CA SER A 356 -14.95 -2.84 -28.22
C SER A 356 -14.07 -1.77 -27.57
N MET A 357 -13.75 -1.90 -26.27
CA MET A 357 -12.85 -0.98 -25.58
C MET A 357 -11.44 -0.99 -26.19
N TYR A 358 -10.95 -2.16 -26.61
CA TYR A 358 -9.71 -2.30 -27.36
C TYR A 358 -9.72 -1.47 -28.64
N GLY A 359 -10.82 -1.48 -29.41
CA GLY A 359 -10.98 -0.67 -30.61
C GLY A 359 -10.98 0.83 -30.30
N VAL A 360 -11.65 1.23 -29.22
CA VAL A 360 -11.69 2.64 -28.78
C VAL A 360 -10.31 3.15 -28.40
N LEU A 361 -9.61 2.44 -27.51
CA LEU A 361 -8.29 2.87 -27.01
C LEU A 361 -7.19 2.63 -28.05
N GLY A 362 -7.35 1.63 -28.92
CA GLY A 362 -6.41 1.28 -29.99
C GLY A 362 -6.50 2.14 -31.25
N GLY A 363 -7.58 2.91 -31.41
CA GLY A 363 -7.78 3.90 -32.47
C GLY A 363 -7.07 5.24 -32.19
N THR A 364 -5.93 5.20 -31.50
CA THR A 364 -5.17 6.37 -31.06
C THR A 364 -3.70 6.25 -31.42
N LYS A 365 -3.03 7.40 -31.54
CA LYS A 365 -1.58 7.53 -31.69
C LYS A 365 -1.02 8.28 -30.48
N GLU A 366 0.12 7.81 -29.99
CA GLU A 366 0.84 8.44 -28.88
C GLU A 366 1.92 9.39 -29.42
N GLU A 367 2.00 10.59 -28.83
CA GLU A 367 3.02 11.60 -29.14
C GLU A 367 3.59 12.16 -27.83
N THR A 368 4.84 12.62 -27.83
CA THR A 368 5.47 13.22 -26.64
C THR A 368 5.96 14.61 -26.98
N PRO A 369 5.11 15.64 -26.82
CA PRO A 369 5.52 17.02 -27.03
C PRO A 369 6.65 17.41 -26.07
N GLU A 370 7.46 18.39 -26.47
CA GLU A 370 8.55 18.88 -25.62
C GLU A 370 8.03 19.36 -24.27
N GLY A 371 8.62 18.83 -23.19
CA GLY A 371 8.26 19.18 -21.82
C GLY A 371 6.91 18.63 -21.34
N MET A 372 6.19 17.81 -22.11
CA MET A 372 4.91 17.21 -21.71
C MET A 372 5.05 15.70 -21.48
N PRO A 373 4.18 15.08 -20.64
CA PRO A 373 4.01 13.63 -20.66
C PRO A 373 3.56 13.17 -22.06
N PRO A 374 3.71 11.87 -22.39
CA PRO A 374 3.11 11.35 -23.61
C PRO A 374 1.60 11.58 -23.59
N ILE A 375 1.06 12.03 -24.73
CA ILE A 375 -0.36 12.31 -24.94
C ILE A 375 -0.92 11.40 -26.03
N LEU A 376 -2.23 11.23 -26.04
CA LEU A 376 -2.95 10.49 -27.08
C LEU A 376 -3.71 11.44 -28.00
N HIS A 377 -3.67 11.13 -29.29
CA HIS A 377 -4.51 11.73 -30.31
C HIS A 377 -5.33 10.65 -31.01
N ASP A 378 -6.54 11.00 -31.42
CA ASP A 378 -7.35 10.13 -32.27
C ASP A 378 -6.64 9.87 -33.60
N GLU A 379 -6.51 8.59 -33.96
CA GLU A 379 -6.06 8.14 -35.29
C GLU A 379 -7.24 7.56 -36.07
N LYS A 380 -6.99 6.84 -37.17
CA LYS A 380 -8.06 6.27 -38.00
C LYS A 380 -8.90 5.26 -37.19
N PRO A 381 -10.17 5.59 -36.87
CA PRO A 381 -11.00 4.70 -36.08
C PRO A 381 -11.37 3.46 -36.88
N HIS A 382 -11.38 2.31 -36.21
CA HIS A 382 -11.78 1.05 -36.82
C HIS A 382 -12.31 0.09 -35.76
N ASP A 383 -13.29 -0.72 -36.16
CA ASP A 383 -13.70 -1.88 -35.38
C ASP A 383 -12.60 -2.95 -35.46
N VAL A 384 -12.40 -3.67 -34.36
CA VAL A 384 -11.36 -4.70 -34.27
C VAL A 384 -11.98 -6.09 -34.30
N ARG A 385 -11.20 -7.06 -34.78
CA ARG A 385 -11.60 -8.47 -34.68
C ARG A 385 -11.22 -9.02 -33.32
N ILE A 386 -12.12 -9.81 -32.73
CA ILE A 386 -11.87 -10.56 -31.49
C ILE A 386 -10.67 -11.48 -31.72
N PHE A 387 -9.68 -11.46 -30.82
CA PHE A 387 -8.60 -12.44 -30.87
C PHE A 387 -9.00 -13.69 -30.09
N LYS A 388 -9.14 -14.81 -30.80
CA LYS A 388 -9.52 -16.08 -30.17
C LYS A 388 -8.44 -16.48 -29.19
N ARG A 389 -8.82 -16.71 -27.91
CA ARG A 389 -7.87 -17.00 -26.82
C ARG A 389 -6.80 -15.91 -26.64
N GLY A 390 -7.11 -14.66 -27.00
CA GLY A 390 -6.19 -13.52 -26.89
C GLY A 390 -5.06 -13.49 -27.94
N GLN A 391 -5.06 -14.40 -28.92
CA GLN A 391 -3.97 -14.53 -29.90
C GLN A 391 -4.20 -13.68 -31.14
N ALA A 392 -3.44 -12.59 -31.32
CA ALA A 392 -3.64 -11.62 -32.41
C ALA A 392 -3.60 -12.23 -33.84
N GLY A 393 -2.88 -13.34 -34.02
CA GLY A 393 -2.84 -14.09 -35.28
C GLY A 393 -4.11 -14.91 -35.58
N ASN A 394 -4.97 -15.14 -34.59
CA ASN A 394 -6.19 -15.93 -34.71
C ASN A 394 -7.43 -15.05 -34.51
N ARG A 395 -8.03 -14.60 -35.61
CA ARG A 395 -9.09 -13.59 -35.61
C ARG A 395 -10.48 -14.23 -35.70
N GLY A 396 -11.39 -13.75 -34.85
CA GLY A 396 -12.81 -14.08 -34.87
C GLY A 396 -13.65 -12.98 -35.52
N ASP A 397 -14.85 -12.81 -34.97
CA ASP A 397 -15.84 -11.84 -35.41
C ASP A 397 -15.39 -10.40 -35.13
N ILE A 398 -16.03 -9.46 -35.82
CA ILE A 398 -15.79 -8.03 -35.62
C ILE A 398 -16.53 -7.59 -34.34
N ALA A 399 -15.79 -7.04 -33.38
CA ALA A 399 -16.35 -6.34 -32.24
C ALA A 399 -16.59 -4.88 -32.63
N LYS A 400 -17.87 -4.49 -32.72
CA LYS A 400 -18.24 -3.09 -32.98
C LYS A 400 -17.92 -2.23 -31.78
N ARG A 401 -17.38 -1.02 -32.00
CA ARG A 401 -17.16 -0.05 -30.91
C ARG A 401 -18.49 0.44 -30.32
N GLN A 402 -18.76 0.03 -29.09
CA GLN A 402 -19.91 0.37 -28.28
C GLN A 402 -19.56 0.30 -26.77
N PHE A 403 -20.37 0.92 -25.92
CA PHE A 403 -20.20 0.79 -24.47
C PHE A 403 -20.53 -0.62 -23.98
N LEU A 404 -20.17 -0.93 -22.73
CA LEU A 404 -20.31 -2.28 -22.18
C LEU A 404 -21.78 -2.73 -22.17
N SER A 405 -22.07 -3.87 -22.79
CA SER A 405 -23.43 -4.39 -22.95
C SER A 405 -24.16 -4.73 -21.64
N VAL A 406 -23.40 -4.90 -20.54
CA VAL A 406 -23.95 -5.08 -19.18
C VAL A 406 -24.49 -3.77 -18.60
N LEU A 407 -23.93 -2.63 -19.01
CA LEU A 407 -24.30 -1.28 -18.52
C LEU A 407 -25.18 -0.50 -19.51
N THR A 408 -25.65 -1.15 -20.57
CA THR A 408 -26.56 -0.55 -21.55
C THR A 408 -27.84 -1.38 -21.64
N ASP A 409 -28.94 -0.73 -21.98
CA ASP A 409 -30.18 -1.39 -22.37
C ASP A 409 -29.90 -2.40 -23.51
N LYS A 410 -30.34 -3.66 -23.33
CA LYS A 410 -30.18 -4.76 -24.30
C LYS A 410 -30.70 -4.36 -25.68
N ASP A 411 -31.78 -3.58 -25.71
CA ASP A 411 -32.46 -3.20 -26.95
C ASP A 411 -31.90 -1.91 -27.55
N LYS A 412 -31.00 -1.21 -26.83
CA LYS A 412 -30.37 0.05 -27.25
C LYS A 412 -28.87 0.07 -26.92
N PRO A 413 -28.04 -0.64 -27.70
CA PRO A 413 -26.59 -0.51 -27.58
C PRO A 413 -26.15 0.95 -27.75
N LEU A 414 -25.11 1.37 -27.03
CA LEU A 414 -24.56 2.73 -27.09
C LEU A 414 -23.28 2.75 -27.95
N PRO A 415 -23.33 3.19 -29.23
CA PRO A 415 -22.17 3.17 -30.12
C PRO A 415 -21.13 4.24 -29.76
N LEU A 416 -19.84 3.90 -29.89
CA LEU A 416 -18.71 4.79 -29.61
C LEU A 416 -17.95 5.12 -30.90
N THR A 417 -18.61 5.88 -31.78
CA THR A 417 -18.19 6.08 -33.18
C THR A 417 -17.54 7.43 -33.50
N ASP A 418 -17.67 8.46 -32.66
CA ASP A 418 -17.03 9.76 -32.89
C ASP A 418 -15.52 9.70 -32.57
N GLY A 419 -14.70 10.05 -33.56
CA GLY A 419 -13.25 9.86 -33.48
C GLY A 419 -12.89 8.44 -33.06
N SER A 420 -11.95 8.31 -32.12
CA SER A 420 -11.61 7.02 -31.50
C SER A 420 -12.75 6.43 -30.67
N GLY A 421 -13.69 7.26 -30.18
CA GLY A 421 -14.73 6.90 -29.23
C GLY A 421 -14.38 7.21 -27.78
N ARG A 422 -13.18 7.73 -27.48
CA ARG A 422 -12.72 8.02 -26.10
C ARG A 422 -13.59 9.05 -25.36
N LEU A 423 -14.00 10.12 -26.04
CA LEU A 423 -14.86 11.13 -25.43
C LEU A 423 -16.25 10.55 -25.09
N GLN A 424 -16.83 9.79 -26.01
CA GLN A 424 -18.10 9.10 -25.77
C GLN A 424 -17.98 8.03 -24.68
N LEU A 425 -16.84 7.33 -24.60
CA LEU A 425 -16.55 6.41 -23.51
C LEU A 425 -16.53 7.13 -22.16
N ALA A 426 -15.87 8.29 -22.07
CA ALA A 426 -15.87 9.08 -20.84
C ALA A 426 -17.28 9.53 -20.43
N GLN A 427 -18.06 10.03 -21.40
CA GLN A 427 -19.46 10.43 -21.18
C GLN A 427 -20.34 9.26 -20.73
N ALA A 428 -20.13 8.05 -21.28
CA ALA A 428 -20.87 6.86 -20.88
C ALA A 428 -20.45 6.35 -19.48
N ILE A 429 -19.19 6.50 -19.11
CA ILE A 429 -18.70 6.19 -17.76
C ILE A 429 -19.35 7.12 -16.74
N THR A 430 -19.48 8.41 -17.03
CA THR A 430 -20.00 9.40 -16.08
C THR A 430 -21.49 9.73 -16.28
N ALA A 431 -22.18 8.96 -17.12
CA ALA A 431 -23.60 9.14 -17.38
C ALA A 431 -24.42 8.92 -16.10
N ARG A 432 -25.51 9.68 -15.95
CA ARG A 432 -26.37 9.64 -14.74
C ARG A 432 -27.06 8.29 -14.53
N ASP A 433 -27.26 7.55 -15.62
CA ASP A 433 -27.82 6.19 -15.70
C ASP A 433 -26.74 5.10 -15.68
N ASN A 434 -25.45 5.45 -15.48
CA ASN A 434 -24.42 4.46 -15.19
C ASN A 434 -24.46 4.11 -13.69
N PRO A 435 -24.73 2.84 -13.33
CA PRO A 435 -24.95 2.47 -11.93
C PRO A 435 -23.66 2.35 -11.09
N LEU A 436 -22.48 2.37 -11.71
CA LEU A 436 -21.24 1.99 -11.04
C LEU A 436 -20.37 3.18 -10.64
N THR A 437 -20.13 4.13 -11.55
CA THR A 437 -19.07 5.14 -11.39
C THR A 437 -19.18 5.94 -10.09
N ALA A 438 -20.38 6.43 -9.76
CA ALA A 438 -20.60 7.17 -8.53
C ALA A 438 -20.42 6.28 -7.28
N ARG A 439 -20.97 5.06 -7.27
CA ARG A 439 -20.83 4.11 -6.15
C ARG A 439 -19.36 3.73 -5.91
N VAL A 440 -18.64 3.42 -6.99
CA VAL A 440 -17.24 3.02 -6.95
C VAL A 440 -16.38 4.16 -6.38
N PHE A 441 -16.59 5.40 -6.84
CA PHE A 441 -15.83 6.54 -6.34
C PHE A 441 -16.19 6.88 -4.87
N VAL A 442 -17.48 6.95 -4.53
CA VAL A 442 -17.96 7.16 -3.15
C VAL A 442 -17.38 6.12 -2.20
N ASN A 443 -17.37 4.84 -2.61
CA ASN A 443 -16.84 3.76 -1.80
C ASN A 443 -15.34 3.92 -1.52
N ARG A 444 -14.56 4.44 -2.47
CA ARG A 444 -13.14 4.74 -2.25
C ARG A 444 -12.94 5.90 -1.29
N VAL A 445 -13.67 7.01 -1.49
CA VAL A 445 -13.64 8.15 -0.57
C VAL A 445 -13.99 7.70 0.85
N TRP A 446 -15.03 6.86 0.98
CA TRP A 446 -15.40 6.24 2.25
C TRP A 446 -14.26 5.42 2.84
N GLY A 447 -13.67 4.51 2.07
CA GLY A 447 -12.56 3.66 2.52
C GLY A 447 -11.35 4.45 3.00
N HIS A 448 -11.01 5.57 2.34
CA HIS A 448 -9.89 6.42 2.78
C HIS A 448 -10.18 7.12 4.12
N LEU A 449 -11.41 7.55 4.36
CA LEU A 449 -11.80 8.25 5.59
C LEU A 449 -12.03 7.29 6.76
N PHE A 450 -12.74 6.18 6.53
CA PHE A 450 -13.17 5.23 7.57
C PHE A 450 -12.24 4.01 7.71
N GLY A 451 -11.23 3.88 6.84
CA GLY A 451 -10.25 2.78 6.85
C GLY A 451 -10.67 1.56 6.02
N GLU A 452 -11.97 1.36 5.79
CA GLU A 452 -12.51 0.28 4.97
C GLU A 452 -13.74 0.75 4.21
N GLY A 453 -13.88 0.33 2.95
CA GLY A 453 -15.03 0.68 2.10
C GLY A 453 -16.32 -0.01 2.54
N LEU A 454 -17.47 0.57 2.19
CA LEU A 454 -18.77 -0.10 2.32
C LEU A 454 -18.81 -1.41 1.52
N VAL A 455 -18.18 -1.41 0.35
CA VAL A 455 -17.78 -2.60 -0.42
C VAL A 455 -16.28 -2.78 -0.22
N THR A 456 -15.86 -3.89 0.38
CA THR A 456 -14.47 -4.16 0.73
C THR A 456 -13.59 -4.51 -0.48
N THR A 457 -14.21 -4.71 -1.66
CA THR A 457 -13.56 -4.90 -2.97
C THR A 457 -13.73 -3.66 -3.88
N PRO A 458 -13.04 -2.53 -3.63
CA PRO A 458 -13.30 -1.23 -4.27
C PRO A 458 -13.06 -1.16 -5.79
N SER A 459 -12.55 -2.21 -6.42
CA SER A 459 -12.39 -2.30 -7.88
C SER A 459 -13.02 -3.57 -8.47
N ASP A 460 -13.85 -4.25 -7.70
CA ASP A 460 -14.68 -5.36 -8.15
C ASP A 460 -16.07 -5.23 -7.52
N PHE A 461 -16.98 -4.65 -8.29
CA PHE A 461 -18.42 -4.54 -8.01
C PHE A 461 -19.19 -5.58 -8.84
N GLY A 462 -18.49 -6.48 -9.54
CA GLY A 462 -19.08 -7.60 -10.26
C GLY A 462 -19.54 -8.70 -9.32
N ALA A 463 -19.92 -9.84 -9.88
CA ALA A 463 -20.43 -10.99 -9.14
C ALA A 463 -19.39 -11.65 -8.22
N GLN A 464 -18.10 -11.38 -8.40
CA GLN A 464 -17.04 -11.82 -7.49
C GLN A 464 -16.74 -10.81 -6.37
N GLY A 465 -17.22 -9.58 -6.53
CA GLY A 465 -17.11 -8.54 -5.52
C GLY A 465 -17.99 -8.80 -4.30
N GLU A 466 -17.60 -8.18 -3.19
CA GLU A 466 -18.38 -8.23 -1.96
C GLU A 466 -19.63 -7.34 -2.06
N LYS A 467 -20.67 -7.69 -1.30
CA LYS A 467 -21.87 -6.84 -1.18
C LYS A 467 -21.59 -5.68 -0.22
N PRO A 468 -22.23 -4.51 -0.42
CA PRO A 468 -22.07 -3.40 0.49
C PRO A 468 -22.63 -3.75 1.87
N SER A 469 -21.91 -3.36 2.93
CA SER A 469 -22.41 -3.47 4.32
C SER A 469 -23.66 -2.62 4.55
N HIS A 470 -23.73 -1.46 3.88
CA HIS A 470 -24.84 -0.52 3.94
C HIS A 470 -25.31 -0.15 2.51
N PRO A 471 -26.09 -1.02 1.83
CA PRO A 471 -26.48 -0.82 0.43
C PRO A 471 -27.23 0.49 0.19
N GLN A 472 -28.22 0.79 1.03
CA GLN A 472 -29.03 2.02 0.90
C GLN A 472 -28.19 3.29 1.11
N LEU A 473 -27.20 3.23 2.00
CA LEU A 473 -26.30 4.36 2.23
C LEU A 473 -25.38 4.60 1.04
N LEU A 474 -24.82 3.54 0.45
CA LEU A 474 -23.98 3.63 -0.73
C LEU A 474 -24.76 4.24 -1.91
N ASP A 475 -26.01 3.83 -2.10
CA ASP A 475 -26.89 4.38 -3.14
C ASP A 475 -27.25 5.84 -2.87
N ASP A 476 -27.62 6.19 -1.63
CA ASP A 476 -27.95 7.58 -1.26
C ASP A 476 -26.77 8.53 -1.49
N LEU A 477 -25.56 8.12 -1.06
CA LEU A 477 -24.34 8.90 -1.27
C LEU A 477 -23.95 8.99 -2.75
N ALA A 478 -24.14 7.92 -3.53
CA ALA A 478 -23.84 7.92 -4.97
C ALA A 478 -24.78 8.85 -5.74
N VAL A 479 -26.09 8.81 -5.44
CA VAL A 479 -27.06 9.73 -6.03
C VAL A 479 -26.75 11.17 -5.64
N GLU A 480 -26.52 11.43 -4.36
CA GLU A 480 -26.24 12.77 -3.85
C GLU A 480 -24.93 13.33 -4.42
N PHE A 481 -23.89 12.51 -4.56
CA PHE A 481 -22.63 12.92 -5.18
C PHE A 481 -22.82 13.41 -6.62
N MET A 482 -23.66 12.75 -7.41
CA MET A 482 -24.00 13.19 -8.76
C MET A 482 -24.84 14.47 -8.75
N GLU A 483 -25.82 14.57 -7.84
CA GLU A 483 -26.70 15.75 -7.69
C GLU A 483 -25.93 17.00 -7.21
N ASP A 484 -24.88 16.82 -6.41
CA ASP A 484 -23.99 17.87 -5.92
C ASP A 484 -22.97 18.35 -6.97
N GLY A 485 -23.13 17.90 -8.22
CA GLY A 485 -22.25 18.27 -9.33
C GLY A 485 -20.89 17.56 -9.27
N TRP A 486 -20.84 16.33 -8.76
CA TRP A 486 -19.63 15.50 -8.69
C TRP A 486 -18.48 16.13 -7.88
N SER A 487 -18.81 17.00 -6.91
CA SER A 487 -17.83 17.67 -6.04
C SER A 487 -17.24 16.69 -5.01
N VAL A 488 -15.93 16.49 -5.10
CA VAL A 488 -15.18 15.60 -4.20
C VAL A 488 -15.10 16.23 -2.81
N LYS A 489 -14.85 17.55 -2.73
CA LYS A 489 -14.77 18.25 -1.44
C LYS A 489 -16.10 18.26 -0.69
N ARG A 490 -17.24 18.41 -1.37
CA ARG A 490 -18.57 18.34 -0.71
C ARG A 490 -18.85 16.95 -0.15
N LEU A 491 -18.53 15.89 -0.90
CA LEU A 491 -18.67 14.52 -0.42
C LEU A 491 -17.81 14.30 0.83
N ILE A 492 -16.53 14.67 0.80
CA ILE A 492 -15.62 14.53 1.95
C ILE A 492 -16.13 15.35 3.14
N ARG A 493 -16.46 16.62 2.93
CA ARG A 493 -17.01 17.51 3.97
C ARG A 493 -18.21 16.87 4.66
N ARG A 494 -19.16 16.34 3.89
CA ARG A 494 -20.35 15.68 4.42
C ARG A 494 -19.99 14.51 5.34
N LEU A 495 -19.05 13.66 4.91
CA LEU A 495 -18.61 12.49 5.68
C LEU A 495 -17.89 12.90 6.97
N LEU A 496 -17.04 13.92 6.94
CA LEU A 496 -16.31 14.40 8.12
C LEU A 496 -17.20 15.05 9.19
N LEU A 497 -18.36 15.60 8.77
CA LEU A 497 -19.33 16.21 9.68
C LEU A 497 -20.33 15.22 10.29
N THR A 498 -20.23 13.93 9.96
CA THR A 498 -21.09 12.89 10.56
C THR A 498 -20.71 12.59 12.01
N ALA A 499 -21.70 12.23 12.83
CA ALA A 499 -21.43 11.65 14.15
C ALA A 499 -20.57 10.39 14.02
N THR A 500 -20.83 9.59 12.97
CA THR A 500 -20.10 8.36 12.66
C THR A 500 -18.60 8.57 12.55
N TYR A 501 -18.15 9.56 11.77
CA TYR A 501 -16.73 9.90 11.61
C TYR A 501 -16.13 10.47 12.90
N GLN A 502 -16.91 11.22 13.68
CA GLN A 502 -16.45 11.89 14.89
C GLN A 502 -16.35 10.96 16.11
N GLN A 503 -16.75 9.69 16.00
CA GLN A 503 -16.64 8.72 17.09
C GLN A 503 -15.19 8.52 17.57
N ALA A 504 -15.05 8.20 18.85
CA ALA A 504 -13.81 7.70 19.42
C ALA A 504 -13.44 6.32 18.86
N SER A 505 -12.16 6.01 18.83
CA SER A 505 -11.60 4.72 18.36
C SER A 505 -11.32 3.74 19.51
N ALA A 506 -11.90 4.00 20.68
CA ALA A 506 -11.77 3.15 21.86
C ALA A 506 -12.47 1.82 21.62
N ASP A 507 -11.80 0.73 22.00
CA ASP A 507 -12.36 -0.60 21.90
C ASP A 507 -13.35 -0.86 23.05
N ARG A 508 -14.49 -1.45 22.71
CA ARG A 508 -15.57 -1.82 23.64
C ARG A 508 -15.82 -3.31 23.54
N ALA A 509 -15.60 -4.03 24.64
CA ALA A 509 -15.64 -5.49 24.64
C ALA A 509 -17.03 -6.06 24.30
N ASP A 510 -18.10 -5.37 24.72
CA ASP A 510 -19.49 -5.69 24.40
C ASP A 510 -19.77 -5.58 22.89
N CYS A 511 -19.31 -4.52 22.23
CA CYS A 511 -19.50 -4.34 20.80
C CYS A 511 -18.60 -5.27 19.97
N ARG A 512 -17.32 -5.41 20.33
CA ARG A 512 -16.36 -6.27 19.61
C ARG A 512 -16.80 -7.74 19.59
N ALA A 513 -17.49 -8.21 20.63
CA ALA A 513 -18.01 -9.57 20.67
C ALA A 513 -19.09 -9.85 19.60
N ILE A 514 -19.80 -8.81 19.16
CA ILE A 514 -20.85 -8.87 18.12
C ILE A 514 -20.25 -8.55 16.75
N ASP A 515 -19.45 -7.49 16.67
CA ASP A 515 -18.85 -6.98 15.44
C ASP A 515 -17.33 -6.74 15.63
N PRO A 516 -16.52 -7.81 15.53
CA PRO A 516 -15.08 -7.74 15.78
C PRO A 516 -14.31 -6.95 14.71
N THR A 517 -14.84 -6.90 13.49
CA THR A 517 -14.24 -6.17 12.36
C THR A 517 -14.70 -4.73 12.29
N ASN A 518 -15.67 -4.32 13.11
CA ASN A 518 -16.27 -2.99 13.11
C ASN A 518 -16.94 -2.63 11.77
N ILE A 519 -17.57 -3.61 11.11
CA ILE A 519 -18.25 -3.42 9.82
C ILE A 519 -19.47 -2.50 9.94
N TYR A 520 -20.10 -2.44 11.13
CA TYR A 520 -21.24 -1.57 11.44
C TYR A 520 -20.80 -0.23 12.08
N LEU A 521 -19.50 0.04 12.16
CA LEU A 521 -18.92 1.33 12.54
C LEU A 521 -19.40 1.85 13.91
N TRP A 522 -19.51 0.95 14.89
CA TRP A 522 -19.86 1.30 16.28
C TRP A 522 -18.73 2.08 16.99
N ARG A 523 -17.57 2.21 16.34
CA ARG A 523 -16.48 3.13 16.69
C ARG A 523 -15.76 3.58 15.42
N MET A 524 -14.86 4.55 15.54
CA MET A 524 -13.92 4.83 14.45
C MET A 524 -12.77 3.79 14.42
N ASN A 525 -12.28 3.50 13.21
CA ASN A 525 -11.15 2.59 13.01
C ASN A 525 -9.83 3.30 13.32
N ARG A 526 -8.96 2.62 14.08
CA ARG A 526 -7.59 3.10 14.31
C ARG A 526 -6.79 2.93 13.02
N ARG A 527 -6.13 3.99 12.59
CA ARG A 527 -5.34 4.00 11.35
C ARG A 527 -3.90 4.35 11.64
N ARG A 528 -2.99 3.60 11.01
CA ARG A 528 -1.57 3.93 10.98
C ARG A 528 -1.35 5.02 9.93
N LEU A 529 -0.36 5.87 10.16
CA LEU A 529 0.12 6.76 9.10
C LEU A 529 0.71 5.92 7.95
N ASP A 530 0.30 6.25 6.74
CA ASP A 530 0.94 5.74 5.53
C ASP A 530 2.35 6.32 5.37
N PHE A 531 3.10 5.81 4.39
CA PHE A 531 4.48 6.20 4.14
C PHE A 531 4.64 7.72 4.00
N GLU A 532 3.77 8.34 3.23
CA GLU A 532 3.78 9.77 2.95
C GLU A 532 3.57 10.58 4.23
N ALA A 533 2.47 10.34 4.95
CA ALA A 533 2.17 11.06 6.19
C ALA A 533 3.22 10.81 7.27
N SER A 534 3.74 9.58 7.38
CA SER A 534 4.78 9.23 8.35
C SER A 534 6.09 9.99 8.08
N ARG A 535 6.56 10.02 6.82
CA ARG A 535 7.80 10.71 6.45
C ARG A 535 7.64 12.23 6.55
N ASP A 536 6.52 12.76 6.07
CA ASP A 536 6.26 14.20 6.10
C ASP A 536 6.10 14.71 7.54
N SER A 537 5.50 13.92 8.45
CA SER A 537 5.43 14.24 9.89
C SER A 537 6.81 14.41 10.54
N LEU A 538 7.80 13.58 10.15
CA LEU A 538 9.17 13.70 10.66
C LEU A 538 9.80 15.04 10.23
N LEU A 539 9.55 15.46 8.99
CA LEU A 539 10.04 16.73 8.44
C LEU A 539 9.30 17.93 9.06
N VAL A 540 8.01 17.80 9.37
CA VAL A 540 7.23 18.84 10.08
C VAL A 540 7.75 19.00 11.51
N ALA A 541 7.94 17.91 12.26
CA ALA A 541 8.42 17.95 13.64
C ALA A 541 9.77 18.69 13.78
N THR A 542 10.64 18.55 12.77
CA THR A 542 11.95 19.21 12.73
C THR A 542 11.92 20.61 12.10
N GLY A 543 10.79 21.05 11.53
CA GLY A 543 10.67 22.30 10.79
C GLY A 543 11.49 22.30 9.50
N SER A 544 11.74 21.13 8.93
CA SER A 544 12.55 20.96 7.72
C SER A 544 11.72 20.92 6.44
N LEU A 545 10.43 20.58 6.51
CA LEU A 545 9.61 20.31 5.32
C LEU A 545 9.62 21.47 4.32
N ASP A 546 9.92 21.16 3.06
CA ASP A 546 9.72 22.06 1.92
C ASP A 546 8.30 21.86 1.36
N GLU A 547 7.45 22.86 1.62
CA GLU A 547 6.03 22.91 1.28
C GLU A 547 5.75 23.47 -0.13
N THR A 548 6.79 23.73 -0.94
CA THR A 548 6.59 24.18 -2.32
C THR A 548 5.71 23.16 -3.06
N LEU A 549 4.82 23.66 -3.92
CA LEU A 549 3.88 22.83 -4.68
C LEU A 549 4.44 22.51 -6.07
N GLY A 550 4.22 21.27 -6.49
CA GLY A 550 4.55 20.76 -7.82
C GLY A 550 6.04 20.74 -8.17
N GLY A 551 6.32 20.47 -9.44
CA GLY A 551 7.66 20.46 -10.01
C GLY A 551 8.25 19.06 -10.22
N PRO A 552 9.46 18.94 -10.77
CA PRO A 552 10.06 17.65 -11.05
C PRO A 552 10.18 16.76 -9.81
N ALA A 553 10.05 15.44 -10.00
CA ALA A 553 10.24 14.48 -8.91
C ALA A 553 11.69 14.49 -8.39
N VAL A 554 11.87 14.20 -7.10
CA VAL A 554 13.18 14.18 -6.43
C VAL A 554 13.47 12.82 -5.82
N ASP A 555 14.74 12.42 -5.77
CA ASP A 555 15.15 11.21 -5.05
C ASP A 555 15.11 11.45 -3.53
N ILE A 556 13.97 11.16 -2.91
CA ILE A 556 13.79 11.26 -1.46
C ILE A 556 14.57 10.21 -0.67
N THR A 557 15.21 9.24 -1.35
CA THR A 557 16.04 8.21 -0.71
C THR A 557 17.53 8.55 -0.72
N ALA A 558 17.92 9.67 -1.35
CA ALA A 558 19.28 10.19 -1.30
C ALA A 558 19.72 10.49 0.15
N ASN A 559 21.03 10.59 0.37
CA ASN A 559 21.61 10.97 1.65
C ASN A 559 22.52 12.20 1.47
N PRO A 560 22.19 13.35 2.08
CA PRO A 560 21.00 13.61 2.90
C PRO A 560 19.70 13.55 2.10
N SER A 561 18.62 13.10 2.75
CA SER A 561 17.28 13.04 2.13
C SER A 561 16.77 14.46 1.90
N PRO A 562 16.33 14.81 0.67
CA PRO A 562 15.71 16.08 0.39
C PRO A 562 14.49 16.32 1.30
N PRO A 563 14.30 17.54 1.85
CA PRO A 563 13.20 17.85 2.75
C PRO A 563 11.83 17.94 2.07
N ARG A 564 11.70 17.44 0.84
CA ARG A 564 10.50 17.60 0.05
C ARG A 564 9.36 16.71 0.55
N ARG A 565 8.11 17.20 0.44
CA ARG A 565 6.89 16.39 0.58
C ARG A 565 7.01 15.08 -0.19
N THR A 566 6.58 13.99 0.44
CA THR A 566 6.84 12.63 -0.05
C THR A 566 6.11 12.32 -1.37
N ILE A 567 4.98 12.97 -1.66
CA ILE A 567 4.28 12.86 -2.96
C ILE A 567 5.16 13.28 -4.16
N TYR A 568 6.16 14.13 -3.94
CA TYR A 568 7.12 14.55 -4.97
C TYR A 568 8.34 13.63 -5.09
N GLY A 569 8.36 12.52 -4.35
CA GLY A 569 9.37 11.48 -4.49
C GLY A 569 9.32 10.79 -5.84
N GLN A 570 10.49 10.50 -6.42
CA GLN A 570 10.60 9.79 -7.68
C GLN A 570 10.11 8.34 -7.53
N VAL A 571 9.19 7.95 -8.40
CA VAL A 571 8.65 6.58 -8.49
C VAL A 571 9.26 5.89 -9.70
N ASP A 572 10.37 5.17 -9.49
CA ASP A 572 10.92 4.26 -10.51
C ASP A 572 10.16 2.94 -10.51
N ARG A 573 9.42 2.68 -11.60
CA ARG A 573 8.60 1.49 -11.82
C ARG A 573 9.39 0.18 -11.70
N GLN A 574 10.62 0.12 -12.22
CA GLN A 574 11.38 -1.14 -12.22
C GLN A 574 12.29 -1.29 -11.00
N ASN A 575 12.79 -0.18 -10.44
CA ASN A 575 13.71 -0.20 -9.31
C ASN A 575 13.13 0.53 -8.09
N LEU A 576 11.89 0.18 -7.70
CA LEU A 576 11.24 0.83 -6.57
C LEU A 576 12.10 0.70 -5.30
N PRO A 577 12.49 1.81 -4.65
CA PRO A 577 13.41 1.77 -3.52
C PRO A 577 12.91 0.84 -2.40
N GLY A 578 13.85 0.19 -1.70
CA GLY A 578 13.51 -0.72 -0.60
C GLY A 578 12.69 -0.05 0.51
N MET A 579 12.95 1.24 0.76
CA MET A 579 12.19 2.06 1.70
C MET A 579 10.70 2.10 1.36
N PHE A 580 10.33 2.34 0.11
CA PHE A 580 8.93 2.44 -0.33
C PHE A 580 8.20 1.11 -0.10
N ARG A 581 8.83 0.00 -0.49
CA ARG A 581 8.30 -1.36 -0.28
C ARG A 581 8.16 -1.73 1.20
N THR A 582 9.08 -1.24 2.04
CA THR A 582 9.06 -1.53 3.47
C THR A 582 7.87 -0.83 4.15
N PHE A 583 7.44 0.33 3.65
CA PHE A 583 6.32 1.10 4.17
C PHE A 583 5.09 1.04 3.25
N ASP A 584 4.84 -0.14 2.68
CA ASP A 584 3.56 -0.47 2.05
C ASP A 584 3.13 0.45 0.88
N PHE A 585 4.09 1.09 0.22
CA PHE A 585 3.81 1.93 -0.94
C PHE A 585 3.20 1.10 -2.09
N ALA A 586 2.23 1.70 -2.81
CA ALA A 586 1.58 1.04 -3.93
C ALA A 586 2.58 0.68 -5.04
N GLY A 587 2.61 -0.60 -5.43
CA GLY A 587 3.42 -1.05 -6.56
C GLY A 587 2.94 -0.36 -7.84
N PRO A 588 3.78 0.42 -8.55
CA PRO A 588 3.32 1.18 -9.71
C PRO A 588 2.99 0.29 -10.91
N ASP A 589 3.38 -0.99 -10.92
CA ASP A 589 3.21 -1.91 -12.04
C ASP A 589 1.77 -2.26 -12.41
N ALA A 590 0.82 -2.05 -11.51
CA ALA A 590 -0.59 -2.34 -11.74
C ALA A 590 -1.49 -1.37 -10.96
N HIS A 591 -2.76 -1.32 -11.33
CA HIS A 591 -3.80 -0.63 -10.58
C HIS A 591 -3.86 -1.14 -9.13
N CYS A 592 -3.75 -0.23 -8.16
CA CYS A 592 -3.77 -0.54 -6.73
C CYS A 592 -4.92 0.21 -6.05
N PRO A 593 -6.06 -0.44 -5.76
CA PRO A 593 -7.21 0.23 -5.15
C PRO A 593 -7.17 0.25 -3.62
N ILE A 594 -6.38 -0.64 -3.01
CA ILE A 594 -6.09 -0.70 -1.57
C ILE A 594 -4.62 -1.09 -1.44
N ARG A 595 -3.87 -0.40 -0.57
CA ARG A 595 -2.51 -0.79 -0.19
C ARG A 595 -2.57 -1.89 0.87
N PRO A 596 -1.73 -2.93 0.80
CA PRO A 596 -1.63 -3.88 1.90
C PRO A 596 -1.04 -3.17 3.12
N GLU A 597 -1.63 -3.32 4.30
CA GLU A 597 -1.03 -2.79 5.54
C GLU A 597 -0.23 -3.91 6.22
N THR A 598 1.07 -3.68 6.42
CA THR A 598 1.93 -4.64 7.12
C THR A 598 2.50 -4.03 8.40
N THR A 599 2.50 -4.83 9.46
CA THR A 599 3.17 -4.50 10.73
C THR A 599 4.28 -5.52 10.95
N VAL A 600 5.48 -5.21 10.48
CA VAL A 600 6.62 -6.14 10.48
C VAL A 600 7.83 -5.57 11.21
N PRO A 601 8.64 -6.40 11.90
CA PRO A 601 9.80 -5.94 12.65
C PRO A 601 10.81 -5.11 11.84
N GLN A 602 10.90 -5.34 10.52
CA GLN A 602 11.79 -4.62 9.62
C GLN A 602 11.46 -3.12 9.54
N GLN A 603 10.18 -2.73 9.62
CA GLN A 603 9.78 -1.32 9.65
C GLN A 603 10.28 -0.64 10.93
N ALA A 604 10.10 -1.30 12.08
CA ALA A 604 10.61 -0.79 13.37
C ALA A 604 12.14 -0.71 13.39
N LEU A 605 12.84 -1.73 12.90
CA LEU A 605 14.30 -1.73 12.78
C LEU A 605 14.79 -0.63 11.83
N PHE A 606 14.09 -0.39 10.73
CA PHE A 606 14.39 0.74 9.84
C PHE A 606 14.25 2.07 10.59
N MET A 607 13.15 2.27 11.30
CA MET A 607 12.92 3.50 12.08
C MET A 607 13.99 3.74 13.14
N LEU A 608 14.51 2.68 13.76
CA LEU A 608 15.56 2.77 14.78
C LEU A 608 16.97 3.02 14.22
N ASN A 609 17.26 2.57 12.99
CA ASN A 609 18.64 2.55 12.48
C ASN A 609 18.87 3.42 11.23
N SER A 610 17.82 3.95 10.63
CA SER A 610 17.91 4.76 9.41
C SER A 610 18.62 6.08 9.68
N SER A 611 19.60 6.42 8.83
CA SER A 611 20.30 7.72 8.90
C SER A 611 19.34 8.90 8.78
N PHE A 612 18.25 8.75 8.03
CA PHE A 612 17.22 9.78 7.94
C PHE A 612 16.59 10.06 9.31
N ILE A 613 16.14 9.03 10.04
CA ILE A 613 15.52 9.19 11.35
C ILE A 613 16.51 9.74 12.36
N MET A 614 17.75 9.24 12.37
CA MET A 614 18.80 9.75 13.25
C MET A 614 19.07 11.24 12.99
N ASN A 615 19.12 11.66 11.73
CA ASN A 615 19.29 13.07 11.37
C ASN A 615 18.09 13.92 11.82
N GLN A 616 16.86 13.40 11.74
CA GLN A 616 15.67 14.11 12.23
C GLN A 616 15.67 14.20 13.77
N ALA A 617 16.03 13.13 14.47
CA ALA A 617 16.12 13.12 15.93
C ALA A 617 17.19 14.11 16.44
N ASP A 618 18.38 14.12 15.81
CA ASP A 618 19.45 15.06 16.15
C ASP A 618 19.02 16.51 15.91
N LYS A 619 18.40 16.79 14.77
CA LYS A 619 17.87 18.13 14.47
C LYS A 619 16.79 18.55 15.48
N LEU A 620 15.85 17.66 15.79
CA LEU A 620 14.79 17.92 16.77
C LEU A 620 15.38 18.22 18.16
N ALA A 621 16.36 17.43 18.60
CA ALA A 621 17.05 17.64 19.87
C ALA A 621 17.83 18.95 19.92
N ARG A 622 18.55 19.30 18.85
CA ARG A 622 19.32 20.54 18.74
C ARG A 622 18.45 21.80 18.74
N ASP A 623 17.34 21.75 18.01
CA ASP A 623 16.49 22.93 17.79
C ASP A 623 15.45 23.12 18.92
N SER A 624 15.25 22.12 19.78
CA SER A 624 14.30 22.20 20.90
C SER A 624 14.94 22.86 22.12
N ALA A 625 14.97 24.20 22.13
CA ALA A 625 15.36 25.04 23.26
C ALA A 625 16.61 24.55 24.03
N PRO A 626 17.78 24.43 23.37
CA PRO A 626 18.97 23.77 23.94
C PRO A 626 19.56 24.48 25.18
N GLN A 627 19.19 25.75 25.40
CA GLN A 627 19.63 26.57 26.53
C GLN A 627 18.61 26.63 27.68
N ALA A 628 17.43 26.00 27.52
CA ALA A 628 16.43 25.95 28.56
C ALA A 628 16.78 24.90 29.63
N ASP A 629 16.13 24.99 30.79
CA ASP A 629 16.24 23.93 31.79
C ASP A 629 15.72 22.58 31.23
N PRO A 630 16.14 21.43 31.80
CA PRO A 630 15.76 20.13 31.27
C PRO A 630 14.24 19.91 31.19
N GLN A 631 13.46 20.46 32.13
CA GLN A 631 12.02 20.28 32.14
C GLN A 631 11.36 21.00 30.96
N GLN A 632 11.74 22.26 30.72
CA GLN A 632 11.23 23.03 29.61
C GLN A 632 11.69 22.45 28.27
N ARG A 633 12.93 21.95 28.18
CA ARG A 633 13.45 21.30 26.98
C ARG A 633 12.69 20.01 26.64
N VAL A 634 12.37 19.18 27.63
CA VAL A 634 11.51 17.99 27.43
C VAL A 634 10.12 18.39 26.92
N LYS A 635 9.49 19.42 27.51
CA LYS A 635 8.18 19.89 27.03
C LYS A 635 8.21 20.31 25.56
N GLN A 636 9.23 21.06 25.15
CA GLN A 636 9.39 21.47 23.76
C GLN A 636 9.56 20.28 22.80
N LEU A 637 10.29 19.23 23.20
CA LEU A 637 10.39 17.99 22.41
C LEU A 637 9.03 17.32 22.21
N TYR A 638 8.25 17.18 23.28
CA TYR A 638 6.90 16.59 23.21
C TYR A 638 5.94 17.42 22.37
N GLN A 639 5.96 18.75 22.52
CA GLN A 639 5.09 19.64 21.74
C GLN A 639 5.40 19.56 20.24
N ARG A 640 6.68 19.52 19.85
CA ARG A 640 7.09 19.42 18.44
C ARG A 640 6.87 18.03 17.83
N ALA A 641 7.09 16.96 18.60
CA ALA A 641 6.94 15.60 18.10
C ALA A 641 5.49 15.12 18.15
N LEU A 642 4.77 15.39 19.24
CA LEU A 642 3.46 14.79 19.55
C LEU A 642 2.33 15.82 19.63
N GLY A 643 2.61 17.12 19.54
CA GLY A 643 1.57 18.15 19.59
C GLY A 643 0.92 18.31 20.97
N ARG A 644 1.55 17.84 22.05
CA ARG A 644 1.04 17.94 23.42
C ARG A 644 2.14 18.13 24.45
N ASP A 645 1.77 18.45 25.68
CA ASP A 645 2.67 18.37 26.82
C ASP A 645 2.85 16.91 27.29
N PRO A 646 4.02 16.56 27.85
CA PRO A 646 4.20 15.28 28.53
C PRO A 646 3.32 15.22 29.78
N SER A 647 2.76 14.05 30.07
CA SER A 647 2.16 13.77 31.37
C SER A 647 3.21 13.87 32.49
N GLU A 648 2.78 13.99 33.74
CA GLU A 648 3.70 14.07 34.88
C GLU A 648 4.66 12.87 34.96
N ALA A 649 4.17 11.68 34.64
CA ALA A 649 4.97 10.45 34.61
C ALA A 649 6.00 10.46 33.47
N GLU A 650 5.58 10.83 32.27
CA GLU A 650 6.47 10.96 31.10
C GLU A 650 7.55 12.01 31.32
N LEU A 651 7.19 13.16 31.88
CA LEU A 651 8.12 14.25 32.18
C LEU A 651 9.19 13.81 33.17
N LYS A 652 8.78 13.13 34.25
CA LYS A 652 9.71 12.59 35.26
C LYS A 652 10.67 11.56 34.65
N LEU A 653 10.16 10.62 33.84
CA LEU A 653 10.96 9.60 33.18
C LEU A 653 11.95 10.21 32.17
N ALA A 654 11.50 11.16 31.36
CA ALA A 654 12.33 11.84 30.37
C ALA A 654 13.47 12.64 31.04
N ILE A 655 13.17 13.40 32.11
CA ILE A 655 14.20 14.12 32.88
C ILE A 655 15.20 13.14 33.50
N GLN A 656 14.72 12.05 34.10
CA GLN A 656 15.61 11.02 34.66
C GLN A 656 16.52 10.42 33.59
N PHE A 657 15.98 10.12 32.40
CA PHE A 657 16.74 9.57 31.28
C PHE A 657 17.88 10.50 30.83
N VAL A 658 17.56 11.76 30.52
CA VAL A 658 18.56 12.72 30.01
C VAL A 658 19.59 13.17 31.05
N THR A 659 19.30 13.00 32.34
CA THR A 659 20.23 13.36 33.44
C THR A 659 21.06 12.17 33.95
N SER A 660 20.64 10.94 33.71
CA SER A 660 21.36 9.72 34.15
C SER A 660 22.28 9.13 33.08
N ALA A 661 22.15 9.54 31.82
CA ALA A 661 23.00 9.07 30.74
C ALA A 661 24.44 9.66 30.86
N PRO A 662 25.50 8.85 30.64
CA PRO A 662 26.85 9.37 30.46
C PRO A 662 26.87 10.42 29.34
N SER A 663 27.63 11.50 29.51
CA SER A 663 27.65 12.63 28.57
C SER A 663 28.08 12.26 27.14
N ASP A 664 28.77 11.12 26.96
CA ASP A 664 29.12 10.55 25.66
C ASP A 664 28.73 9.07 25.60
N PRO A 665 27.90 8.63 24.63
CA PRO A 665 27.69 7.22 24.36
C PRO A 665 28.99 6.60 23.84
N ALA A 666 29.29 5.37 24.26
CA ALA A 666 30.33 4.59 23.61
C ALA A 666 29.96 4.37 22.12
N PRO A 667 30.89 4.53 21.17
CA PRO A 667 30.61 4.28 19.76
C PRO A 667 30.18 2.81 19.53
N ALA A 668 29.32 2.58 18.53
CA ALA A 668 28.85 1.25 18.15
C ALA A 668 29.98 0.33 17.63
N THR A 669 31.13 0.91 17.27
CA THR A 669 32.36 0.22 16.89
C THR A 669 33.51 0.71 17.76
N PRO A 670 34.57 -0.08 18.00
CA PRO A 670 35.76 0.37 18.72
C PRO A 670 36.58 1.43 17.96
N TRP A 671 36.13 1.85 16.78
CA TRP A 671 36.81 2.82 15.93
C TRP A 671 36.32 4.24 16.20
N LEU A 672 37.26 5.16 16.33
CA LEU A 672 37.06 6.60 16.40
C LEU A 672 37.84 7.26 15.26
N TYR A 673 37.29 8.34 14.71
CA TYR A 673 37.87 9.07 13.59
C TYR A 673 38.09 10.52 13.97
N GLY A 674 39.29 11.03 13.76
CA GLY A 674 39.63 12.39 14.14
C GLY A 674 40.94 12.87 13.56
N TYR A 675 41.41 13.98 14.08
CA TYR A 675 42.70 14.55 13.77
C TYR A 675 43.47 14.88 15.06
N GLY A 676 44.78 14.97 14.96
CA GLY A 676 45.61 15.10 16.16
C GLY A 676 47.07 15.42 15.88
N SER A 677 47.81 15.71 16.93
CA SER A 677 49.26 15.97 16.87
C SER A 677 50.01 14.87 17.61
N ARG A 678 51.25 14.65 17.21
CA ARG A 678 52.17 13.73 17.89
C ARG A 678 53.09 14.48 18.84
N ASP A 679 53.40 13.84 19.94
CA ASP A 679 54.44 14.27 20.87
C ASP A 679 55.81 13.94 20.28
N SER A 680 56.69 14.94 20.19
CA SER A 680 57.99 14.81 19.53
C SER A 680 59.01 13.98 20.30
N GLU A 681 58.85 13.81 21.62
CA GLU A 681 59.80 13.06 22.46
C GLU A 681 59.40 11.59 22.56
N THR A 682 58.10 11.33 22.77
CA THR A 682 57.56 9.99 23.00
C THR A 682 57.05 9.32 21.74
N GLY A 683 56.80 10.11 20.68
CA GLY A 683 56.22 9.65 19.43
C GLY A 683 54.74 9.25 19.53
N LYS A 684 54.10 9.40 20.70
CA LYS A 684 52.67 9.09 20.95
C LYS A 684 51.76 10.21 20.44
N VAL A 685 50.46 9.94 20.33
CA VAL A 685 49.45 10.97 20.03
C VAL A 685 49.26 11.86 21.26
N ALA A 686 49.65 13.14 21.15
CA ALA A 686 49.54 14.13 22.23
C ALA A 686 48.11 14.69 22.35
N GLN A 687 47.46 14.89 21.21
CA GLN A 687 46.10 15.40 21.12
C GLN A 687 45.32 14.59 20.10
N PHE A 688 44.09 14.20 20.44
CA PHE A 688 43.13 13.61 19.52
C PHE A 688 41.82 14.37 19.61
N THR A 689 41.34 14.87 18.49
CA THR A 689 40.06 15.58 18.37
C THR A 689 39.17 14.81 17.38
N PRO A 690 38.04 14.23 17.83
CA PRO A 690 37.09 13.57 16.94
C PRO A 690 36.60 14.51 15.83
N TYR A 691 36.34 13.97 14.64
CA TYR A 691 35.75 14.77 13.57
C TYR A 691 34.32 15.20 13.94
N ALA A 692 34.05 16.48 13.74
CA ALA A 692 32.77 17.11 14.07
C ALA A 692 31.93 17.41 12.82
N SER A 693 32.27 16.86 11.65
CA SER A 693 31.54 17.08 10.39
C SER A 693 31.70 15.90 9.44
N VAL A 694 30.70 15.67 8.60
CA VAL A 694 30.73 14.67 7.53
C VAL A 694 30.52 15.42 6.21
N SER A 695 31.15 14.96 5.14
CA SER A 695 30.94 15.47 3.78
C SER A 695 29.47 15.43 3.38
N ALA A 696 29.09 16.26 2.40
CA ALA A 696 27.71 16.35 1.92
C ALA A 696 27.12 15.03 1.41
N ASP A 697 27.95 14.09 0.93
CA ASP A 697 27.51 12.75 0.51
C ASP A 697 27.41 11.73 1.66
N GLY A 698 27.71 12.14 2.89
CA GLY A 698 27.65 11.31 4.09
C GLY A 698 28.78 10.28 4.22
N LYS A 699 29.78 10.26 3.33
CA LYS A 699 30.77 9.17 3.23
C LYS A 699 32.13 9.45 3.87
N THR A 700 32.42 10.71 4.19
CA THR A 700 33.76 11.13 4.64
C THR A 700 33.65 11.96 5.91
N TRP A 701 34.31 11.55 6.99
CA TRP A 701 34.54 12.41 8.14
C TRP A 701 35.50 13.53 7.79
N GLN A 702 35.22 14.75 8.26
CA GLN A 702 36.00 15.95 7.95
C GLN A 702 36.18 16.82 9.20
N ALA A 703 37.29 17.56 9.24
CA ALA A 703 37.59 18.49 10.34
C ALA A 703 36.58 19.63 10.51
N ALA A 704 35.87 20.00 9.44
CA ALA A 704 34.77 20.96 9.44
C ALA A 704 33.88 20.71 8.21
N ALA A 705 32.68 21.32 8.20
CA ALA A 705 31.75 21.24 7.08
C ALA A 705 32.32 21.85 5.78
N GLU A 706 33.20 22.85 5.91
CA GLU A 706 33.97 23.42 4.82
C GLU A 706 35.46 23.17 5.06
N LEU A 707 36.17 22.71 4.01
CA LEU A 707 37.61 22.53 4.02
C LEU A 707 38.28 23.58 3.11
N PRO A 708 39.48 24.06 3.46
CA PRO A 708 40.30 23.64 4.60
C PRO A 708 39.85 24.25 5.94
N ASN A 709 39.88 23.44 7.00
CA ASN A 709 39.71 23.88 8.38
C ASN A 709 40.94 24.71 8.85
N LYS A 710 40.73 25.74 9.68
CA LYS A 710 41.80 26.64 10.14
C LYS A 710 42.92 25.96 10.95
N VAL A 711 42.65 24.81 11.56
CA VAL A 711 43.59 24.06 12.41
C VAL A 711 44.07 22.80 11.70
N ALA A 712 43.12 21.94 11.30
CA ALA A 712 43.40 20.64 10.73
C ALA A 712 43.57 20.64 9.20
N GLY A 713 43.44 21.80 8.54
CA GLY A 713 43.57 21.91 7.09
C GLY A 713 42.55 21.03 6.37
N TRP A 714 43.03 20.19 5.46
CA TRP A 714 42.20 19.30 4.65
C TRP A 714 41.85 17.96 5.34
N SER A 715 42.06 17.85 6.65
CA SER A 715 42.01 16.56 7.35
C SER A 715 40.65 15.91 7.20
N SER A 716 40.66 14.69 6.64
CA SER A 716 39.46 13.92 6.38
C SER A 716 39.75 12.42 6.31
N LEU A 717 38.76 11.59 6.63
CA LEU A 717 38.83 10.14 6.56
C LEU A 717 37.56 9.56 5.95
N ASN A 718 37.71 8.59 5.05
CA ASN A 718 36.62 7.74 4.55
C ASN A 718 36.99 6.25 4.76
N ALA A 719 36.12 5.35 4.33
CA ALA A 719 36.31 3.90 4.48
C ALA A 719 37.66 3.42 3.92
N GLY A 720 38.10 3.97 2.78
CA GLY A 720 39.32 3.52 2.11
C GLY A 720 40.58 4.30 2.46
N GLY A 721 40.47 5.50 3.04
CA GLY A 721 41.59 6.44 3.03
C GLY A 721 41.24 7.82 3.56
N GLY A 722 41.77 8.87 2.94
CA GLY A 722 41.49 10.25 3.33
C GLY A 722 42.56 11.24 2.90
N HIS A 723 42.65 12.34 3.64
CA HIS A 723 43.69 13.35 3.50
C HIS A 723 44.30 13.66 4.89
N PRO A 724 45.64 13.70 5.05
CA PRO A 724 46.30 13.85 6.36
C PRO A 724 45.86 15.13 7.08
N GLY A 725 45.93 16.25 6.36
CA GLY A 725 45.29 17.50 6.76
C GLY A 725 46.19 18.71 6.65
N SER A 726 46.95 19.00 7.70
CA SER A 726 47.89 20.12 7.75
C SER A 726 49.27 19.64 8.17
N LEU A 727 50.30 20.48 8.02
CA LEU A 727 51.67 20.16 8.44
C LEU A 727 51.80 19.95 9.97
N LYS A 728 50.79 20.34 10.76
CA LYS A 728 50.80 20.22 12.23
C LYS A 728 49.87 19.14 12.77
N PHE A 729 48.88 18.71 11.98
CA PHE A 729 47.86 17.78 12.42
C PHE A 729 47.69 16.66 11.41
N ALA A 730 47.75 15.45 11.94
CA ALA A 730 47.56 14.20 11.25
C ALA A 730 46.09 13.77 11.24
N ALA A 731 45.69 13.00 10.23
CA ALA A 731 44.43 12.26 10.26
C ALA A 731 44.65 10.97 11.05
N ILE A 732 43.74 10.64 11.97
CA ILE A 732 43.91 9.53 12.92
C ILE A 732 42.67 8.64 12.89
N ARG A 733 42.86 7.36 12.57
CA ARG A 733 41.92 6.30 12.97
C ARG A 733 42.39 5.78 14.32
N ARG A 734 41.53 5.82 15.32
CA ARG A 734 41.81 5.35 16.68
C ARG A 734 41.02 4.09 16.94
N PHE A 735 41.68 3.03 17.38
CA PHE A 735 41.05 1.81 17.83
C PHE A 735 41.15 1.71 19.36
N VAL A 736 40.03 1.50 20.04
CA VAL A 736 39.96 1.26 21.49
C VAL A 736 39.70 -0.22 21.72
N ALA A 737 40.65 -0.92 22.33
CA ALA A 737 40.56 -2.36 22.55
C ALA A 737 39.37 -2.70 23.47
N PRO A 738 38.37 -3.48 23.02
CA PRO A 738 37.20 -3.80 23.86
C PRO A 738 37.53 -4.81 24.97
N THR A 739 38.55 -5.65 24.74
CA THR A 739 39.03 -6.65 25.70
C THR A 739 40.56 -6.72 25.66
N GLY A 740 41.16 -7.43 26.61
CA GLY A 740 42.62 -7.65 26.62
C GLY A 740 43.04 -8.83 25.75
N GLY A 741 44.22 -8.73 25.13
CA GLY A 741 44.77 -9.79 24.27
C GLY A 741 45.96 -9.31 23.43
N VAL A 742 46.35 -10.14 22.46
CA VAL A 742 47.40 -9.82 21.48
C VAL A 742 46.76 -9.54 20.13
N ILE A 743 47.02 -8.35 19.57
CA ILE A 743 46.53 -7.96 18.24
C ILE A 743 47.63 -8.15 17.20
N THR A 744 47.31 -8.87 16.12
CA THR A 744 48.07 -8.84 14.86
C THR A 744 47.42 -7.83 13.93
N ILE A 745 48.24 -7.00 13.28
CA ILE A 745 47.79 -5.93 12.40
C ILE A 745 48.30 -6.19 10.99
N GLU A 746 47.40 -6.21 10.02
CA GLU A 746 47.76 -6.23 8.60
C GLU A 746 47.21 -4.98 7.93
N GLY A 747 48.03 -4.28 7.16
CA GLY A 747 47.57 -3.07 6.49
C GLY A 747 48.23 -2.84 5.15
N LYS A 748 47.54 -2.09 4.30
CA LYS A 748 48.01 -1.77 2.94
C LYS A 748 47.84 -0.29 2.67
N LEU A 749 48.96 0.44 2.71
CA LEU A 749 49.03 1.85 2.34
C LEU A 749 49.19 1.97 0.82
N ARG A 750 48.51 2.95 0.22
CA ARG A 750 48.71 3.35 -1.17
C ARG A 750 48.58 4.86 -1.31
N HIS A 751 49.51 5.43 -2.07
CA HIS A 751 49.49 6.82 -2.51
C HIS A 751 49.48 6.85 -4.04
N LYS A 752 48.36 7.31 -4.62
CA LYS A 752 48.13 7.23 -6.07
C LYS A 752 48.82 8.34 -6.85
N SER A 753 48.99 9.52 -6.25
CA SER A 753 49.61 10.65 -6.94
C SER A 753 51.07 10.37 -7.24
N GLU A 754 51.53 10.73 -8.44
CA GLU A 754 52.95 10.79 -8.79
C GLU A 754 53.58 12.14 -8.37
N ASN A 755 52.72 13.14 -8.14
CA ASN A 755 53.08 14.48 -7.68
C ASN A 755 53.00 14.56 -6.14
N GLY A 756 53.82 15.43 -5.54
CA GLY A 756 53.91 15.58 -4.09
C GLY A 756 55.08 14.79 -3.48
N ASP A 757 55.23 14.88 -2.16
CA ASP A 757 56.32 14.26 -1.41
C ASP A 757 55.90 13.01 -0.61
N GLY A 758 54.60 12.69 -0.68
CA GLY A 758 54.01 11.45 -0.19
C GLY A 758 53.44 11.55 1.21
N VAL A 759 52.72 10.52 1.61
CA VAL A 759 52.19 10.38 2.96
C VAL A 759 53.05 9.49 3.83
N PHE A 760 53.10 9.83 5.11
CA PHE A 760 53.75 9.05 6.15
C PHE A 760 52.68 8.46 7.05
N VAL A 761 52.81 7.18 7.39
CA VAL A 761 51.89 6.53 8.32
C VAL A 761 52.62 5.88 9.47
N SER A 762 52.03 5.95 10.65
CA SER A 762 52.52 5.35 11.87
C SER A 762 51.41 4.55 12.55
N ILE A 763 51.77 3.41 13.13
CA ILE A 763 50.92 2.69 14.06
C ILE A 763 51.52 2.86 15.45
N ILE A 764 50.72 3.35 16.39
CA ILE A 764 51.14 3.67 17.75
C ILE A 764 50.27 2.85 18.71
N GLY A 765 50.87 1.90 19.42
CA GLY A 765 50.21 1.12 20.45
C GLY A 765 50.34 1.74 21.85
N PRO A 766 49.89 1.04 22.90
CA PRO A 766 49.89 1.56 24.28
C PRO A 766 51.29 1.91 24.80
N GLY A 767 52.27 1.10 24.40
CA GLY A 767 53.70 1.29 24.72
C GLY A 767 54.40 2.38 23.91
N GLY A 768 53.82 2.87 22.81
CA GLY A 768 54.47 3.81 21.88
C GLY A 768 54.38 3.36 20.41
N PRO A 769 55.15 3.98 19.50
CA PRO A 769 55.19 3.62 18.08
C PRO A 769 55.61 2.16 17.87
N VAL A 770 54.84 1.40 17.09
CA VAL A 770 55.10 -0.01 16.75
C VAL A 770 55.43 -0.22 15.27
N GLY A 771 55.24 0.80 14.42
CA GLY A 771 55.68 0.77 13.03
C GLY A 771 55.50 2.11 12.32
N ASN A 772 56.34 2.38 11.32
CA ASN A 772 56.32 3.60 10.51
C ASN A 772 56.61 3.27 9.04
N TRP A 773 55.85 3.85 8.12
CA TRP A 773 55.99 3.63 6.68
C TRP A 773 55.78 4.93 5.90
N LYS A 774 56.31 4.99 4.67
CA LYS A 774 56.13 6.11 3.75
C LYS A 774 55.67 5.59 2.39
N ALA A 775 54.73 6.29 1.75
CA ALA A 775 54.37 6.07 0.35
C ALA A 775 54.42 7.39 -0.43
N LYS A 776 55.45 7.57 -1.27
CA LYS A 776 55.54 8.71 -2.20
C LYS A 776 54.70 8.49 -3.45
N HIS A 777 54.81 7.33 -4.06
CA HIS A 777 53.93 6.85 -5.13
C HIS A 777 53.96 5.31 -5.08
N GLY A 778 52.81 4.66 -5.28
CA GLY A 778 52.68 3.21 -5.11
C GLY A 778 52.13 2.85 -3.72
N GLY A 779 52.66 1.82 -3.07
CA GLY A 779 52.13 1.37 -1.79
C GLY A 779 53.10 0.56 -0.93
N ALA A 780 52.73 0.36 0.33
CA ALA A 780 53.52 -0.37 1.32
C ALA A 780 52.62 -1.27 2.18
N ALA A 781 53.11 -2.46 2.54
CA ALA A 781 52.47 -3.29 3.56
C ALA A 781 52.86 -2.76 4.94
N THR A 782 51.86 -2.50 5.79
CA THR A 782 52.00 -1.88 7.11
C THR A 782 51.69 -2.87 8.23
N ASN A 783 52.34 -4.04 8.17
CA ASN A 783 52.03 -5.16 9.07
C ASN A 783 52.77 -5.03 10.41
N VAL A 784 52.10 -5.42 11.51
CA VAL A 784 52.67 -5.54 12.85
C VAL A 784 52.27 -6.89 13.43
N GLU A 785 53.25 -7.72 13.79
CA GLU A 785 52.99 -9.11 14.17
C GLU A 785 52.23 -9.24 15.50
N GLN A 786 52.61 -8.46 16.51
CA GLN A 786 52.03 -8.50 17.85
C GLN A 786 52.02 -7.13 18.53
N VAL A 787 50.85 -6.74 19.03
CA VAL A 787 50.65 -5.61 19.94
C VAL A 787 49.83 -6.10 21.15
N GLU A 788 50.41 -6.07 22.34
CA GLU A 788 49.69 -6.40 23.58
C GLU A 788 48.79 -5.23 24.02
N VAL A 789 47.53 -5.52 24.35
CA VAL A 789 46.55 -4.53 24.80
C VAL A 789 45.72 -5.05 25.97
N LYS A 790 45.26 -4.13 26.82
CA LYS A 790 44.21 -4.32 27.82
C LYS A 790 42.89 -3.70 27.33
N ALA A 791 41.78 -4.05 27.97
CA ALA A 791 40.51 -3.38 27.71
C ALA A 791 40.63 -1.86 27.97
N GLY A 792 40.23 -1.05 27.00
CA GLY A 792 40.35 0.42 27.02
C GLY A 792 41.67 0.97 26.46
N ASP A 793 42.66 0.12 26.18
CA ASP A 793 43.91 0.56 25.57
C ASP A 793 43.69 1.03 24.12
N VAL A 794 44.52 1.98 23.68
CA VAL A 794 44.39 2.63 22.38
C VAL A 794 45.49 2.20 21.41
N ILE A 795 45.09 1.95 20.16
CA ILE A 795 46.00 1.88 19.01
C ILE A 795 45.61 2.98 18.02
N ASP A 796 46.55 3.89 17.75
CA ASP A 796 46.37 4.99 16.80
C ASP A 796 47.05 4.70 15.47
N PHE A 797 46.28 4.83 14.39
CA PHE A 797 46.71 4.75 13.00
C PHE A 797 46.77 6.16 12.45
N VAL A 798 47.97 6.71 12.44
CA VAL A 798 48.23 8.13 12.18
C VAL A 798 48.75 8.30 10.76
N THR A 799 48.12 9.18 9.98
CA THR A 799 48.60 9.60 8.65
C THR A 799 49.01 11.06 8.67
N GLU A 800 50.27 11.33 8.36
CA GLU A 800 50.91 12.64 8.33
C GLU A 800 51.24 13.04 6.88
N SER A 801 51.11 14.35 6.59
CA SER A 801 51.68 14.97 5.39
C SER A 801 53.21 15.06 5.53
N GLY A 802 53.89 15.18 4.40
CA GLY A 802 55.33 15.45 4.40
C GLY A 802 55.65 16.93 4.63
N GLU A 803 56.62 17.45 3.88
CA GLU A 803 56.97 18.88 3.84
C GLU A 803 55.89 19.73 3.14
N THR A 804 55.06 19.12 2.30
CA THR A 804 53.92 19.77 1.65
C THR A 804 52.62 19.07 1.99
N ILE A 805 51.49 19.76 1.74
CA ILE A 805 50.13 19.19 1.93
C ILE A 805 49.44 18.89 0.59
N SER A 806 50.17 19.04 -0.52
CA SER A 806 49.61 19.04 -1.87
C SER A 806 49.70 17.65 -2.48
N ASN A 807 48.56 17.14 -2.95
CA ASN A 807 48.41 15.81 -3.57
C ASN A 807 48.54 14.62 -2.61
N ASP A 808 48.31 14.82 -1.31
CA ASP A 808 48.50 13.81 -0.25
C ASP A 808 47.27 12.89 0.00
N THR A 809 46.38 12.76 -0.97
CA THR A 809 45.25 11.83 -0.80
C THR A 809 45.76 10.40 -0.76
N PHE A 810 45.36 9.66 0.27
CA PHE A 810 45.87 8.31 0.52
C PHE A 810 44.75 7.28 0.61
N GLU A 811 45.12 6.02 0.39
CA GLU A 811 44.31 4.85 0.70
C GLU A 811 45.06 4.01 1.74
N TRP A 812 44.40 3.67 2.84
CA TRP A 812 44.98 2.82 3.88
C TRP A 812 43.91 2.03 4.60
N THR A 813 43.84 0.74 4.30
CA THR A 813 42.95 -0.22 4.98
C THR A 813 43.76 -1.06 5.95
N VAL A 814 43.17 -1.32 7.13
CA VAL A 814 43.79 -2.06 8.23
C VAL A 814 42.85 -3.18 8.69
N ASN A 815 43.40 -4.38 8.84
CA ASN A 815 42.78 -5.53 9.48
C ASN A 815 43.43 -5.75 10.85
N LEU A 816 42.61 -5.95 11.87
CA LEU A 816 43.03 -6.29 13.22
C LEU A 816 42.52 -7.69 13.54
N LEU A 817 43.39 -8.55 14.02
CA LEU A 817 43.04 -9.86 14.56
C LEU A 817 43.50 -9.94 16.01
N MET A 818 42.58 -9.91 16.96
CA MET A 818 42.86 -10.05 18.38
C MET A 818 42.71 -11.50 18.81
N ARG A 819 43.71 -11.99 19.55
CA ARG A 819 43.70 -13.30 20.22
C ARG A 819 43.72 -13.06 21.74
N GLY A 820 42.56 -13.23 22.37
CA GLY A 820 42.38 -13.26 23.82
C GLY A 820 41.61 -14.52 24.21
N ASP A 821 40.64 -14.39 25.13
CA ASP A 821 39.72 -15.50 25.48
C ASP A 821 38.87 -15.95 24.29
N THR A 822 38.62 -15.03 23.35
CA THR A 822 38.00 -15.30 22.05
C THR A 822 38.85 -14.68 20.94
N ILE A 823 38.69 -15.18 19.72
CA ILE A 823 39.31 -14.58 18.53
C ILE A 823 38.31 -13.58 17.95
N GLN A 824 38.75 -12.32 17.81
CA GLN A 824 37.92 -11.23 17.29
C GLN A 824 38.67 -10.53 16.15
N ALA A 825 37.94 -10.02 15.16
CA ALA A 825 38.52 -9.36 14.00
C ALA A 825 37.77 -8.07 13.66
N TRP A 826 38.52 -7.06 13.21
CA TRP A 826 38.01 -5.77 12.76
C TRP A 826 38.69 -5.35 11.45
N ASN A 827 37.97 -4.60 10.62
CA ASN A 827 38.49 -4.04 9.39
C ASN A 827 38.10 -2.56 9.28
N SER A 828 39.11 -1.71 9.13
CA SER A 828 38.93 -0.25 9.17
C SER A 828 38.05 0.32 8.05
N ALA A 829 37.79 -0.45 6.98
CA ALA A 829 36.97 -0.05 5.84
C ALA A 829 35.54 -0.57 5.94
N SER A 830 35.32 -1.85 6.27
CA SER A 830 33.97 -2.41 6.45
C SER A 830 33.30 -1.90 7.72
N ASP A 831 34.09 -1.59 8.76
CA ASP A 831 33.59 -1.09 10.04
C ASP A 831 33.45 0.43 10.04
N PHE A 832 33.83 1.09 8.94
CA PHE A 832 33.77 2.54 8.81
C PHE A 832 32.32 3.03 8.81
N ASN A 833 31.99 3.86 9.78
CA ASN A 833 30.70 4.53 9.85
C ASN A 833 30.87 6.03 10.10
N THR A 834 29.94 6.80 9.56
CA THR A 834 29.83 8.25 9.75
C THR A 834 28.74 8.62 10.75
N GLN A 835 28.26 7.65 11.53
CA GLN A 835 27.25 7.86 12.56
C GLN A 835 27.92 8.41 13.83
N ARG A 836 27.43 9.55 14.33
CA ARG A 836 27.90 10.07 15.63
C ARG A 836 27.32 9.24 16.77
N PRO A 837 28.05 9.06 17.88
CA PRO A 837 27.42 8.75 19.16
C PRO A 837 26.32 9.78 19.43
N VAL A 838 25.08 9.32 19.63
CA VAL A 838 23.93 10.19 19.86
C VAL A 838 23.75 10.48 21.33
N ASP A 839 23.78 11.77 21.71
CA ASP A 839 23.57 12.19 23.08
C ASP A 839 22.17 11.80 23.62
N ALA A 840 21.98 11.88 24.93
CA ALA A 840 20.73 11.46 25.57
C ALA A 840 19.51 12.27 25.08
N TRP A 841 19.72 13.53 24.65
CA TRP A 841 18.66 14.36 24.08
C TRP A 841 18.22 13.86 22.72
N THR A 842 19.17 13.47 21.87
CA THR A 842 18.92 12.88 20.56
C THR A 842 18.24 11.52 20.71
N GLN A 843 18.65 10.70 21.68
CA GLN A 843 17.98 9.43 21.97
C GLN A 843 16.53 9.65 22.44
N LEU A 844 16.28 10.63 23.33
CA LEU A 844 14.91 10.96 23.74
C LEU A 844 14.06 11.44 22.56
N ALA A 845 14.61 12.31 21.71
CA ALA A 845 13.94 12.75 20.49
C ALA A 845 13.61 11.57 19.57
N GLN A 846 14.55 10.63 19.39
CA GLN A 846 14.32 9.43 18.61
C GLN A 846 13.18 8.59 19.18
N VAL A 847 13.12 8.36 20.50
CA VAL A 847 12.05 7.60 21.16
C VAL A 847 10.67 8.20 20.85
N LEU A 848 10.54 9.52 20.86
CA LEU A 848 9.29 10.20 20.52
C LEU A 848 8.93 9.99 19.06
N LEU A 849 9.90 10.16 18.15
CA LEU A 849 9.69 10.06 16.69
C LEU A 849 9.40 8.64 16.20
N VAL A 850 9.71 7.60 16.99
CA VAL A 850 9.42 6.18 16.64
C VAL A 850 8.28 5.59 17.48
N SER A 851 7.61 6.42 18.29
CA SER A 851 6.51 5.97 19.14
C SER A 851 5.25 5.65 18.33
N ASN A 852 4.37 4.80 18.89
CA ASN A 852 3.07 4.53 18.29
C ASN A 852 2.22 5.82 18.18
N GLU A 853 2.29 6.70 19.18
CA GLU A 853 1.56 7.97 19.14
C GLU A 853 1.99 8.85 17.96
N PHE A 854 3.26 8.80 17.57
CA PHE A 854 3.76 9.52 16.41
C PHE A 854 3.23 8.92 15.09
N HIS A 855 3.18 7.59 14.99
CA HIS A 855 2.88 6.86 13.75
C HIS A 855 1.42 6.43 13.58
N PHE A 856 0.53 6.78 14.50
CA PHE A 856 -0.91 6.52 14.39
C PHE A 856 -1.69 7.83 14.42
N VAL A 857 -2.86 7.81 13.77
CA VAL A 857 -3.76 8.96 13.69
C VAL A 857 -4.46 9.21 15.03
N ASP A 858 -4.97 8.14 15.64
CA ASP A 858 -5.87 8.16 16.81
C ASP A 858 -5.26 7.63 18.11
#